data_AF-A0A820L9U9-F1
#
_entry.id   AF-A0A820L9U9-F1
#
_cell.length_a   1.000
_cell.length_b   1.000
_cell.length_c   1.000
_cell.angle_alpha   90.00
_cell.angle_beta   90.00
_cell.angle_gamma   90.00
#
_symmetry.space_group_name_H-M   'P 1'
#
loop_
_entity.id
_entity.type
_entity.pdbx_description
1 polymer ?
#
loop_
_entity_poly.entity_id
_entity_poly.type
_entity_poly.pdbx_seq_one_letter_code
_entity_poly.pdbx_strand_id
1 'polypeptide(L)'
;WTWKFSIVSKNKPDERYSLIHLIIQRNWQGALSLILDELDRFHLKYIQVFEAAIFNDKLNLVLRLTSSIKNRIVLHEKNSHERNLFHILANNQRCDQQLLEKLLNYLHINHVDWNLPDKYGSYPLHYACVIQNIPFINFLQKTYSNELNFNQTDSFGNTAYSLLFWFSATKSSFDREFLRKLITSGKSLDCLCNYDNEIVMDSLSFDRINSLLENIILYPPVINKHSSTKIRTSPLINAIVHDHFELTKFLLELDADVNFPDEKKQTPLMHAVRQNNIHMVKLLLNRLYVPTDDNQLLRNTNFIQSRHKVKEPKSKGFFLGVTTTSTYDRDDSDDDISDDIETINESDTYTVTSMIDINACDVLGRTCIHHLVQPFPDGSYMNNIQLLELLHRSGALLTQHDLAGLSPLQYCAINSCQHLCDKLTELLNKQQRDLTQVTIKRFYVNDPNKEILDVPDYYSGSQEFINQYVSTHALKNLHTVYQVDPLSNMSQTGEIVMDTEKNEPYDIRLTITDVDYGLIGLYNFYRMQIIKHKSKTNLYLLFTRWGRIGDGDGQHQLTSFSSLDECQKEFCKVFRQKTGNSWENTDQFQNKPKKYTLIKLNERQMQKYTNVPINFEELQDDNQHPPSKLQSSVYKIFFKTFLNPEAIRTNVKKTQLDIEWMPISQLRPETLQKARDILAQLKKDIKQKEKLKLTIQQFQCTEQKEKIEPETQLSIDDVQKSEFKCLLDSICKLTNEYYTIIPLQGYGNERLPIIDSEQAVKAQEQKLDDIIELELSYKILLAAQANLNHISPLDYLYKSINCQFEAMNQYDIDSQFILRYIWTSASTINVEQIFKIARPNDDERLFQQNLENHYLLWHGTNICNLISILTRGLLVGPLCATATGSLFGKGIYTADAFAKRLGYCSGVRQDGGERCFMLLCEVALGNSQEVGNHDVDLNHPLDVKIHQSRKANGRKIPDPRYTVCRQYGVQIPLGQLINCTDPKHGYHRCDYNEYIVFDESQIALRYLVQFRR
;
A
#
# COMPACT_ATOMS: atom_id res chain seq x y z
N TRP A 1 0.48 6.59 14.66
CA TRP A 1 -0.62 5.63 14.46
C TRP A 1 -0.02 4.26 14.27
N THR A 2 -0.46 3.27 15.04
CA THR A 2 0.10 1.92 14.97
C THR A 2 -1.01 0.91 14.84
N TRP A 3 -0.80 -0.08 13.99
CA TRP A 3 -1.62 -1.28 14.04
C TRP A 3 -1.55 -1.83 15.47
N LYS A 4 -2.69 -2.11 16.09
CA LYS A 4 -2.79 -2.42 17.54
C LYS A 4 -1.99 -3.64 17.96
N PHE A 5 -1.65 -4.51 17.01
CA PHE A 5 -0.83 -5.68 17.22
C PHE A 5 0.63 -5.52 16.72
N SER A 6 0.99 -4.34 16.20
CA SER A 6 2.39 -4.03 15.92
C SER A 6 3.13 -3.79 17.24
N ILE A 7 4.11 -4.64 17.53
CA ILE A 7 4.97 -4.46 18.70
C ILE A 7 5.92 -3.32 18.41
N VAL A 8 5.65 -2.17 19.02
CA VAL A 8 6.76 -1.33 19.47
C VAL A 8 7.34 -2.12 20.63
N SER A 9 8.62 -2.52 20.56
CA SER A 9 9.30 -3.11 21.71
C SER A 9 9.19 -2.10 22.84
N LYS A 10 8.18 -2.23 23.70
CA LYS A 10 8.20 -1.54 24.97
C LYS A 10 9.46 -2.06 25.61
N ASN A 11 10.45 -1.18 25.80
CA ASN A 11 11.60 -1.47 26.62
C ASN A 11 11.09 -2.25 27.82
N LYS A 12 11.65 -3.44 28.09
CA LYS A 12 11.28 -4.24 29.25
C LYS A 12 11.15 -3.25 30.42
N PRO A 13 10.01 -3.20 31.11
CA PRO A 13 9.84 -2.25 32.21
C PRO A 13 11.07 -2.39 33.11
N ASP A 14 11.71 -1.28 33.49
CA ASP A 14 12.90 -1.31 34.35
C ASP A 14 12.62 -2.23 35.55
N GLU A 15 13.19 -3.44 35.54
CA GLU A 15 12.90 -4.46 36.53
C GLU A 15 13.52 -3.98 37.86
N ARG A 16 12.67 -3.49 38.76
CA ARG A 16 13.10 -3.06 40.10
C ARG A 16 13.32 -4.29 40.98
N TYR A 17 14.56 -4.76 41.05
CA TYR A 17 14.97 -5.82 41.95
C TYR A 17 15.19 -5.29 43.37
N SER A 18 14.79 -6.08 44.38
CA SER A 18 15.13 -5.77 45.78
C SER A 18 16.63 -5.97 46.02
N LEU A 19 17.20 -5.26 46.99
CA LEU A 19 18.63 -5.37 47.32
C LEU A 19 19.04 -6.82 47.65
N ILE A 20 18.20 -7.54 48.39
CA ILE A 20 18.44 -8.96 48.72
C ILE A 20 18.47 -9.84 47.47
N HIS A 21 17.66 -9.52 46.46
CA HIS A 21 17.66 -10.21 45.18
C HIS A 21 19.01 -10.05 44.48
N LEU A 22 19.53 -8.82 44.40
CA LEU A 22 20.83 -8.54 43.78
C LEU A 22 21.99 -9.20 44.55
N ILE A 23 21.96 -9.16 45.88
CA ILE A 23 22.96 -9.82 46.75
C ILE A 23 23.02 -11.31 46.47
N ILE A 24 21.85 -11.95 46.43
CA ILE A 24 21.75 -13.38 46.16
C ILE A 24 22.17 -13.66 44.72
N GLN A 25 21.64 -12.95 43.72
CA GLN A 25 22.01 -13.09 42.30
C GLN A 25 23.53 -13.05 42.10
N ARG A 26 24.19 -12.06 42.71
CA ARG A 26 25.65 -11.82 42.63
C ARG A 26 26.51 -12.71 43.53
N ASN A 27 25.92 -13.66 44.27
CA ASN A 27 26.64 -14.58 45.18
C ASN A 27 27.43 -13.89 46.31
N TRP A 28 26.97 -12.75 46.83
CA TRP A 28 27.65 -12.06 47.92
C TRP A 28 27.37 -12.71 49.29
N GLN A 29 28.01 -13.85 49.54
CA GLN A 29 27.78 -14.67 50.74
C GLN A 29 28.04 -13.93 52.06
N GLY A 30 29.07 -13.07 52.11
CA GLY A 30 29.36 -12.27 53.31
C GLY A 30 28.26 -11.23 53.61
N ALA A 31 27.78 -10.53 52.58
CA ALA A 31 26.68 -9.59 52.73
C ALA A 31 25.36 -10.30 53.09
N LEU A 32 25.12 -11.48 52.51
CA LEU A 32 23.97 -12.30 52.88
C LEU A 32 24.03 -12.76 54.35
N SER A 33 25.20 -13.20 54.84
CA SER A 33 25.37 -13.58 56.25
C SER A 33 25.06 -12.42 57.20
N LEU A 34 25.59 -11.23 56.92
CA LEU A 34 25.34 -10.03 57.73
C LEU A 34 23.86 -9.64 57.76
N ILE A 35 23.15 -9.77 56.62
CA ILE A 35 21.71 -9.50 56.56
C ILE A 35 20.92 -10.57 57.33
N LEU A 36 21.33 -11.84 57.26
CA LEU A 36 20.67 -12.94 57.98
C LEU A 36 20.82 -12.80 59.50
N ASP A 37 21.95 -12.27 59.98
CA ASP A 37 22.20 -12.02 61.40
C ASP A 37 21.36 -10.83 61.95
N GLU A 38 20.97 -9.87 61.09
CA GLU A 38 20.20 -8.67 61.46
C GLU A 38 18.90 -8.48 60.64
N LEU A 39 18.16 -9.56 60.34
CA LEU A 39 16.95 -9.53 59.48
C LEU A 39 15.91 -8.48 59.89
N ASP A 40 15.64 -8.35 61.20
CA ASP A 40 14.66 -7.42 61.74
C ASP A 40 15.02 -5.95 61.47
N ARG A 41 16.33 -5.63 61.48
CA ARG A 41 16.84 -4.27 61.21
C ARG A 41 16.55 -3.82 59.77
N PHE A 42 16.51 -4.78 58.84
CA PHE A 42 16.22 -4.52 57.42
C PHE A 42 14.73 -4.67 57.09
N HIS A 43 13.87 -4.93 58.08
CA HIS A 43 12.45 -5.24 57.88
C HIS A 43 12.22 -6.39 56.88
N LEU A 44 13.15 -7.35 56.83
CA LEU A 44 13.10 -8.50 55.95
C LEU A 44 12.63 -9.74 56.70
N LYS A 45 11.86 -10.58 56.02
CA LYS A 45 11.48 -11.91 56.50
C LYS A 45 12.22 -13.00 55.73
N TYR A 46 12.41 -14.16 56.35
CA TYR A 46 13.04 -15.31 55.70
C TYR A 46 12.33 -15.72 54.41
N ILE A 47 10.99 -15.61 54.34
CA ILE A 47 10.24 -15.91 53.11
C ILE A 47 10.69 -15.06 51.91
N GLN A 48 11.10 -13.80 52.12
CA GLN A 48 11.60 -12.92 51.05
C GLN A 48 13.00 -13.32 50.59
N VAL A 49 13.83 -13.83 51.52
CA VAL A 49 15.16 -14.39 51.21
C VAL A 49 15.01 -15.68 50.41
N PHE A 50 14.08 -16.56 50.82
CA PHE A 50 13.76 -17.78 50.08
C PHE A 50 13.21 -17.47 48.68
N GLU A 51 12.29 -16.52 48.56
CA GLU A 51 11.74 -16.08 47.27
C GLU A 51 12.84 -15.60 46.32
N ALA A 52 13.74 -14.74 46.80
CA ALA A 52 14.88 -14.27 46.03
C ALA A 52 15.88 -15.40 45.66
N ALA A 53 16.11 -16.36 46.56
CA ALA A 53 16.97 -17.51 46.29
C ALA A 53 16.36 -18.49 45.28
N ILE A 54 15.06 -18.77 45.37
CA ILE A 54 14.34 -19.65 44.44
C ILE A 54 14.29 -19.00 43.05
N PHE A 55 13.99 -17.71 42.95
CA PHE A 55 13.98 -17.00 41.66
C PHE A 55 15.35 -16.98 40.96
N ASN A 56 16.44 -16.99 41.72
CA ASN A 56 17.81 -17.04 41.19
C ASN A 56 18.36 -18.48 41.04
N ASP A 57 17.50 -19.49 41.05
CA ASP A 57 17.83 -20.92 40.91
C ASP A 57 18.83 -21.45 41.97
N LYS A 58 18.84 -20.87 43.18
CA LYS A 58 19.77 -21.23 44.27
C LYS A 58 19.11 -22.14 45.31
N LEU A 59 18.52 -23.26 44.88
CA LEU A 59 17.84 -24.20 45.77
C LEU A 59 18.74 -24.81 46.85
N ASN A 60 20.04 -24.99 46.57
CA ASN A 60 21.03 -25.42 47.57
C ASN A 60 21.18 -24.43 48.73
N LEU A 61 21.04 -23.12 48.46
CA LEU A 61 21.05 -22.12 49.49
C LEU A 61 19.78 -22.21 50.33
N VAL A 62 18.62 -22.36 49.69
CA VAL A 62 17.33 -22.56 50.37
C VAL A 62 17.39 -23.78 51.27
N LEU A 63 17.84 -24.93 50.78
CA LEU A 63 17.93 -26.18 51.54
C LEU A 63 18.85 -26.05 52.76
N ARG A 64 20.02 -25.39 52.60
CA ARG A 64 20.93 -25.12 53.71
C ARG A 64 20.28 -24.21 54.76
N LEU A 65 19.69 -23.09 54.32
CA LEU A 65 19.04 -22.14 55.21
C LEU A 65 17.87 -22.78 55.96
N THR A 66 17.00 -23.53 55.27
CA THR A 66 15.88 -24.25 55.89
C THR A 66 16.38 -25.29 56.90
N SER A 67 17.50 -25.96 56.63
CA SER A 67 18.08 -26.94 57.56
C SER A 67 18.76 -26.31 58.78
N SER A 68 19.27 -25.08 58.67
CA SER A 68 19.98 -24.37 59.74
C SER A 68 19.08 -23.57 60.67
N ILE A 69 17.84 -23.25 60.25
CA ILE A 69 16.89 -22.47 61.04
C ILE A 69 16.34 -23.33 62.19
N LYS A 70 16.56 -22.88 63.43
CA LYS A 70 16.08 -23.57 64.65
C LYS A 70 14.57 -23.38 64.88
N ASN A 71 14.01 -22.23 64.49
CA ASN A 71 12.60 -21.93 64.66
C ASN A 71 11.79 -22.38 63.44
N ARG A 72 11.10 -23.51 63.55
CA ARG A 72 10.34 -24.12 62.45
C ARG A 72 9.11 -23.31 62.02
N ILE A 73 8.62 -22.38 62.85
CA ILE A 73 7.48 -21.51 62.54
C ILE A 73 7.75 -20.68 61.27
N VAL A 74 9.01 -20.34 61.01
CA VAL A 74 9.46 -19.56 59.85
C VAL A 74 9.08 -20.24 58.51
N LEU A 75 8.99 -21.57 58.47
CA LEU A 75 8.63 -22.32 57.26
C LEU A 75 7.14 -22.16 56.88
N HIS A 76 6.29 -21.75 57.83
CA HIS A 76 4.86 -21.51 57.62
C HIS A 76 4.55 -20.03 57.30
N GLU A 77 5.58 -19.17 57.23
CA GLU A 77 5.39 -17.77 56.87
C GLU A 77 4.85 -17.62 55.44
N LYS A 78 3.96 -16.64 55.29
CA LYS A 78 3.39 -16.24 54.01
C LYS A 78 3.93 -14.87 53.61
N ASN A 79 4.14 -14.65 52.32
CA ASN A 79 4.55 -13.34 51.80
C ASN A 79 3.35 -12.35 51.72
N SER A 80 3.57 -11.16 51.18
CA SER A 80 2.54 -10.11 51.04
C SER A 80 1.36 -10.48 50.13
N HIS A 81 1.47 -11.55 49.35
CA HIS A 81 0.43 -12.12 48.51
C HIS A 81 -0.22 -13.36 49.15
N GLU A 82 0.05 -13.63 50.43
CA GLU A 82 -0.38 -14.83 51.16
C GLU A 82 0.19 -16.15 50.61
N ARG A 83 1.27 -16.09 49.82
CA ARG A 83 1.94 -17.27 49.25
C ARG A 83 2.93 -17.86 50.24
N ASN A 84 2.91 -19.19 50.37
CA ASN A 84 3.90 -19.96 51.12
C ASN A 84 5.00 -20.53 50.20
N LEU A 85 5.95 -21.30 50.76
CA LEU A 85 7.06 -21.88 50.01
C LEU A 85 6.63 -22.83 48.88
N PHE A 86 5.52 -23.58 49.04
CA PHE A 86 5.00 -24.44 47.97
C PHE A 86 4.58 -23.63 46.74
N HIS A 87 3.95 -22.46 46.91
CA HIS A 87 3.60 -21.58 45.79
C HIS A 87 4.83 -21.09 45.02
N ILE A 88 5.86 -20.66 45.76
CA ILE A 88 7.08 -20.11 45.17
C ILE A 88 7.86 -21.19 44.41
N LEU A 89 7.93 -22.40 44.97
CA LEU A 89 8.58 -23.55 44.32
C LEU A 89 7.80 -24.04 43.10
N ALA A 90 6.47 -24.08 43.17
CA ALA A 90 5.61 -24.46 42.06
C ALA A 90 5.80 -23.55 40.83
N ASN A 91 6.00 -22.25 41.07
CA ASN A 91 6.20 -21.24 40.02
C ASN A 91 7.64 -21.20 39.45
N ASN A 92 8.55 -22.08 39.88
CA ASN A 92 9.91 -22.12 39.35
C ASN A 92 10.05 -23.12 38.19
N GLN A 93 10.50 -22.64 37.03
CA GLN A 93 10.69 -23.44 35.81
C GLN A 93 12.08 -24.12 35.74
N ARG A 94 13.11 -23.57 36.39
CA ARG A 94 14.51 -23.98 36.23
C ARG A 94 15.04 -24.54 37.55
N CYS A 95 14.98 -25.85 37.72
CA CYS A 95 15.50 -26.46 38.93
C CYS A 95 16.07 -27.86 38.69
N ASP A 96 17.10 -28.18 39.46
CA ASP A 96 17.58 -29.55 39.62
C ASP A 96 16.48 -30.36 40.34
N GLN A 97 15.94 -31.36 39.63
CA GLN A 97 14.89 -32.23 40.11
C GLN A 97 15.22 -32.86 41.48
N GLN A 98 16.47 -33.29 41.70
CA GLN A 98 16.85 -33.95 42.95
C GLN A 98 16.82 -33.00 44.14
N LEU A 99 17.19 -31.74 43.93
CA LEU A 99 17.18 -30.71 44.97
C LEU A 99 15.76 -30.23 45.27
N LEU A 100 14.93 -30.07 44.23
CA LEU A 100 13.53 -29.75 44.41
C LEU A 100 12.81 -30.85 45.20
N GLU A 101 12.97 -32.12 44.82
CA GLU A 101 12.37 -33.25 45.55
C GLU A 101 12.82 -33.32 47.01
N LYS A 102 14.12 -33.10 47.30
CA LYS A 102 14.62 -33.04 48.70
C LYS A 102 13.96 -31.91 49.49
N LEU A 103 13.81 -30.74 48.89
CA LEU A 103 13.19 -29.58 49.54
C LEU A 103 11.69 -29.80 49.77
N LEU A 104 10.97 -30.35 48.79
CA LEU A 104 9.53 -30.68 48.94
C LEU A 104 9.30 -31.74 50.02
N ASN A 105 10.13 -32.79 50.07
CA ASN A 105 10.11 -33.78 51.15
C ASN A 105 10.38 -33.14 52.51
N TYR A 106 11.34 -32.20 52.59
CA TYR A 106 11.65 -31.49 53.83
C TYR A 106 10.47 -30.62 54.30
N LEU A 107 9.79 -29.91 53.40
CA LEU A 107 8.59 -29.13 53.72
C LEU A 107 7.43 -30.02 54.18
N HIS A 108 7.25 -31.18 53.53
CA HIS A 108 6.25 -32.18 53.93
C HIS A 108 6.49 -32.72 55.34
N ILE A 109 7.72 -33.13 55.66
CA ILE A 109 8.09 -33.63 57.01
C ILE A 109 7.84 -32.58 58.10
N ASN A 110 7.95 -31.30 57.76
CA ASN A 110 7.69 -30.19 58.68
C ASN A 110 6.21 -29.71 58.65
N HIS A 111 5.30 -30.47 58.04
CA HIS A 111 3.86 -30.18 58.01
C HIS A 111 3.48 -28.81 57.44
N VAL A 112 4.27 -28.28 56.49
CA VAL A 112 3.89 -27.07 55.76
C VAL A 112 2.72 -27.41 54.83
N ASP A 113 1.61 -26.69 54.97
CA ASP A 113 0.40 -26.96 54.19
C ASP A 113 0.60 -26.60 52.72
N TRP A 114 0.43 -27.59 51.85
CA TRP A 114 0.61 -27.45 50.41
C TRP A 114 -0.69 -27.00 49.70
N ASN A 115 -1.86 -27.10 50.35
CA ASN A 115 -3.17 -26.89 49.73
C ASN A 115 -3.91 -25.68 50.31
N LEU A 116 -3.20 -24.56 50.46
CA LEU A 116 -3.79 -23.28 50.86
C LEU A 116 -3.88 -22.32 49.67
N PRO A 117 -4.97 -21.55 49.55
CA PRO A 117 -5.05 -20.48 48.56
C PRO A 117 -4.17 -19.29 48.97
N ASP A 118 -3.65 -18.59 47.96
CA ASP A 118 -3.06 -17.26 48.12
C ASP A 118 -4.14 -16.15 48.10
N LYS A 119 -3.73 -14.88 48.10
CA LYS A 119 -4.63 -13.71 48.07
C LYS A 119 -5.57 -13.69 46.84
N TYR A 120 -5.21 -14.38 45.76
CA TYR A 120 -5.98 -14.48 44.54
C TYR A 120 -6.82 -15.78 44.49
N GLY A 121 -6.79 -16.60 45.55
CA GLY A 121 -7.42 -17.91 45.60
C GLY A 121 -6.71 -18.96 44.75
N SER A 122 -5.48 -18.71 44.32
CA SER A 122 -4.69 -19.66 43.55
C SER A 122 -3.91 -20.59 44.48
N TYR A 123 -3.91 -21.88 44.18
CA TYR A 123 -3.22 -22.92 44.96
C TYR A 123 -1.87 -23.26 44.31
N PRO A 124 -0.89 -23.85 45.03
CA PRO A 124 0.40 -24.24 44.44
C PRO A 124 0.26 -25.14 43.21
N LEU A 125 -0.75 -26.02 43.18
CA LEU A 125 -1.05 -26.85 42.02
C LEU A 125 -1.33 -26.02 40.76
N HIS A 126 -2.06 -24.91 40.87
CA HIS A 126 -2.35 -24.02 39.75
C HIS A 126 -1.08 -23.42 39.15
N TYR A 127 -0.16 -22.93 39.99
CA TYR A 127 1.15 -22.42 39.55
C TYR A 127 1.99 -23.50 38.85
N ALA A 128 2.04 -24.70 39.43
CA ALA A 128 2.81 -25.81 38.88
C ALA A 128 2.27 -26.24 37.51
N CYS A 129 0.95 -26.26 37.33
CA CYS A 129 0.31 -26.56 36.05
C CYS A 129 0.55 -25.48 34.99
N VAL A 130 0.46 -24.19 35.35
CA VAL A 130 0.77 -23.08 34.43
C VAL A 130 2.20 -23.20 33.89
N ILE A 131 3.20 -23.39 34.75
CA ILE A 131 4.61 -23.49 34.35
C ILE A 131 4.95 -24.87 33.76
N GLN A 132 4.09 -25.87 33.95
CA GLN A 132 4.35 -27.29 33.70
C GLN A 132 5.58 -27.80 34.47
N ASN A 133 5.63 -27.52 35.78
CA ASN A 133 6.64 -28.06 36.68
C ASN A 133 6.38 -29.55 36.95
N ILE A 134 6.81 -30.40 36.01
CA ILE A 134 6.61 -31.86 36.01
C ILE A 134 7.11 -32.50 37.33
N PRO A 135 8.32 -32.21 37.84
CA PRO A 135 8.78 -32.77 39.11
C PRO A 135 7.88 -32.46 40.30
N PHE A 136 7.41 -31.21 40.39
CA PHE A 136 6.52 -30.79 41.48
C PHE A 136 5.17 -31.50 41.41
N ILE A 137 4.59 -31.62 40.21
CA ILE A 137 3.32 -32.31 40.00
C ILE A 137 3.45 -33.81 40.32
N ASN A 138 4.52 -34.46 39.88
CA ASN A 138 4.81 -35.86 40.21
C ASN A 138 4.97 -36.08 41.71
N PHE A 139 5.62 -35.15 42.42
CA PHE A 139 5.73 -35.19 43.88
C PHE A 139 4.36 -35.13 44.55
N LEU A 140 3.48 -34.22 44.11
CA LEU A 140 2.12 -34.13 44.66
C LEU A 140 1.30 -35.39 44.38
N GLN A 141 1.37 -35.94 43.16
CA GLN A 141 0.70 -37.19 42.81
C GLN A 141 1.18 -38.37 43.64
N LYS A 142 2.50 -38.46 43.91
CA LYS A 142 3.09 -39.54 44.71
C LYS A 142 2.76 -39.43 46.19
N THR A 143 2.73 -38.21 46.74
CA THR A 143 2.66 -37.97 48.19
C THR A 143 1.23 -37.74 48.68
N TYR A 144 0.38 -37.12 47.86
CA TYR A 144 -0.96 -36.65 48.23
C TYR A 144 -2.06 -37.15 47.28
N SER A 145 -1.89 -38.32 46.66
CA SER A 145 -2.80 -38.86 45.63
C SER A 145 -4.30 -38.81 46.00
N ASN A 146 -4.65 -39.05 47.26
CA ASN A 146 -6.04 -39.09 47.74
C ASN A 146 -6.64 -37.69 47.98
N GLU A 147 -5.81 -36.66 48.20
CA GLU A 147 -6.23 -35.29 48.48
C GLU A 147 -6.10 -34.37 47.26
N LEU A 148 -5.37 -34.83 46.23
CA LEU A 148 -5.08 -34.06 45.04
C LEU A 148 -6.30 -33.94 44.12
N ASN A 149 -6.84 -32.73 44.00
CA ASN A 149 -7.98 -32.44 43.14
C ASN A 149 -7.62 -31.45 42.03
N PHE A 150 -7.43 -31.96 40.80
CA PHE A 150 -7.15 -31.11 39.63
C PHE A 150 -8.38 -30.31 39.13
N ASN A 151 -9.59 -30.66 39.58
CA ASN A 151 -10.81 -29.92 39.26
C ASN A 151 -11.09 -28.78 40.25
N GLN A 152 -10.27 -28.62 41.29
CA GLN A 152 -10.35 -27.48 42.18
C GLN A 152 -10.13 -26.19 41.39
N THR A 153 -10.97 -25.19 41.63
CA THR A 153 -10.92 -23.90 40.93
C THR A 153 -10.25 -22.83 41.77
N ASP A 154 -9.49 -21.94 41.13
CA ASP A 154 -9.07 -20.67 41.74
C ASP A 154 -10.22 -19.65 41.83
N SER A 155 -9.97 -18.44 42.37
CA SER A 155 -10.99 -17.37 42.41
C SER A 155 -11.41 -16.86 41.03
N PHE A 156 -10.68 -17.21 39.98
CA PHE A 156 -11.00 -16.86 38.60
C PHE A 156 -11.81 -17.96 37.89
N GLY A 157 -12.09 -19.08 38.58
CA GLY A 157 -12.80 -20.23 38.04
C GLY A 157 -11.96 -21.12 37.11
N ASN A 158 -10.63 -20.98 37.09
CA ASN A 158 -9.74 -21.84 36.30
C ASN A 158 -9.45 -23.13 37.08
N THR A 159 -9.44 -24.27 36.40
CA THR A 159 -9.01 -25.56 36.98
C THR A 159 -7.51 -25.77 36.72
N ALA A 160 -6.88 -26.67 37.48
CA ALA A 160 -5.49 -27.05 37.22
C ALA A 160 -5.33 -27.65 35.81
N TYR A 161 -6.33 -28.42 35.33
CA TYR A 161 -6.33 -28.99 33.98
C TYR A 161 -6.34 -27.92 32.89
N SER A 162 -7.17 -26.87 33.00
CA SER A 162 -7.15 -25.80 32.00
C SER A 162 -5.84 -25.02 32.01
N LEU A 163 -5.28 -24.79 33.20
CA LEU A 163 -4.04 -24.03 33.36
C LEU A 163 -2.81 -24.73 32.76
N LEU A 164 -2.81 -26.06 32.59
CA LEU A 164 -1.73 -26.78 31.87
C LEU A 164 -1.47 -26.24 30.47
N PHE A 165 -2.52 -25.73 29.83
CA PHE A 165 -2.47 -25.24 28.45
C PHE A 165 -2.25 -23.73 28.36
N TRP A 166 -1.99 -23.04 29.48
CA TRP A 166 -1.79 -21.58 29.55
C TRP A 166 -0.72 -21.08 28.56
N PHE A 167 0.39 -21.79 28.45
CA PHE A 167 1.46 -21.50 27.47
C PHE A 167 1.61 -22.57 26.38
N SER A 168 0.82 -23.64 26.39
CA SER A 168 1.01 -24.75 25.44
C SER A 168 0.63 -24.35 24.01
N ALA A 169 -0.39 -23.52 23.85
CA ALA A 169 -0.85 -23.07 22.54
C ALA A 169 0.16 -22.14 21.81
N THR A 170 1.11 -21.56 22.56
CA THR A 170 2.11 -20.61 22.03
C THR A 170 3.47 -21.26 21.75
N LYS A 171 3.70 -22.49 22.26
CA LYS A 171 4.93 -23.26 22.03
C LYS A 171 4.80 -24.07 20.74
N SER A 172 5.92 -24.25 20.03
CA SER A 172 5.97 -25.10 18.84
C SER A 172 5.86 -26.60 19.14
N SER A 173 6.13 -27.01 20.38
CA SER A 173 6.05 -28.40 20.83
C SER A 173 5.56 -28.50 22.28
N PHE A 174 4.96 -29.65 22.62
CA PHE A 174 4.45 -29.96 23.95
C PHE A 174 4.64 -31.45 24.27
N ASP A 175 4.79 -31.77 25.56
CA ASP A 175 5.03 -33.15 26.02
C ASP A 175 3.73 -33.97 26.06
N ARG A 176 3.51 -34.75 24.99
CA ARG A 176 2.32 -35.61 24.84
C ARG A 176 2.28 -36.73 25.89
N GLU A 177 3.42 -37.30 26.27
CA GLU A 177 3.45 -38.44 27.19
C GLU A 177 3.11 -38.01 28.61
N PHE A 178 3.69 -36.88 29.05
CA PHE A 178 3.36 -36.30 30.35
C PHE A 178 1.87 -35.96 30.46
N LEU A 179 1.32 -35.26 29.46
CA LEU A 179 -0.09 -34.87 29.47
C LEU A 179 -1.04 -36.08 29.47
N ARG A 180 -0.73 -37.15 28.71
CA ARG A 180 -1.52 -38.40 28.73
C ARG A 180 -1.52 -39.08 30.11
N LYS A 181 -0.42 -39.02 30.86
CA LYS A 181 -0.35 -39.60 32.22
C LYS A 181 -1.20 -38.82 33.23
N LEU A 182 -1.35 -37.51 33.03
CA LEU A 182 -2.03 -36.62 33.96
C LEU A 182 -3.55 -36.53 33.72
N ILE A 183 -3.94 -36.53 32.45
CA ILE A 183 -5.34 -36.37 32.02
C ILE A 183 -5.96 -37.76 31.94
N THR A 184 -6.73 -38.12 32.97
CA THR A 184 -7.36 -39.43 33.10
C THR A 184 -8.73 -39.52 32.44
N SER A 185 -9.37 -38.38 32.16
CA SER A 185 -10.63 -38.31 31.42
C SER A 185 -10.69 -37.04 30.57
N GLY A 186 -11.23 -37.14 29.35
CA GLY A 186 -11.43 -35.99 28.47
C GLY A 186 -12.35 -34.91 29.04
N LYS A 187 -13.34 -35.31 29.86
CA LYS A 187 -14.25 -34.37 30.56
C LYS A 187 -13.55 -33.37 31.46
N SER A 188 -12.35 -33.69 31.92
CA SER A 188 -11.52 -32.78 32.71
C SER A 188 -11.00 -31.58 31.90
N LEU A 189 -11.01 -31.67 30.58
CA LEU A 189 -10.61 -30.61 29.65
C LEU A 189 -11.76 -29.67 29.30
N ASP A 190 -13.00 -30.04 29.60
CA ASP A 190 -14.21 -29.27 29.30
C ASP A 190 -14.46 -28.20 30.38
N CYS A 191 -13.48 -27.29 30.53
CA CYS A 191 -13.48 -26.25 31.53
C CYS A 191 -13.04 -24.90 30.93
N LEU A 192 -13.55 -23.81 31.51
CA LEU A 192 -13.33 -22.46 31.00
C LEU A 192 -12.17 -21.78 31.73
N CYS A 193 -11.23 -21.23 30.96
CA CYS A 193 -10.04 -20.56 31.46
C CYS A 193 -9.87 -19.18 30.83
N ASN A 194 -9.28 -18.28 31.62
CA ASN A 194 -8.97 -16.90 31.21
C ASN A 194 -7.69 -16.84 30.36
N TYR A 195 -7.59 -17.62 29.29
CA TYR A 195 -6.48 -17.53 28.35
C TYR A 195 -6.37 -16.13 27.75
N ASP A 196 -5.16 -15.73 27.37
CA ASP A 196 -4.91 -14.42 26.77
C ASP A 196 -5.25 -14.39 25.27
N ASN A 197 -6.51 -14.65 24.96
CA ASN A 197 -7.01 -14.81 23.60
C ASN A 197 -7.48 -13.49 22.97
N GLU A 198 -7.28 -12.37 23.65
CA GLU A 198 -7.78 -11.05 23.21
C GLU A 198 -7.18 -10.63 21.86
N ILE A 199 -5.89 -10.93 21.64
CA ILE A 199 -5.24 -10.72 20.35
C ILE A 199 -5.83 -11.63 19.30
N VAL A 200 -6.06 -12.90 19.63
CA VAL A 200 -6.30 -13.96 18.66
C VAL A 200 -7.78 -14.11 18.28
N MET A 201 -8.68 -13.61 19.14
CA MET A 201 -10.12 -13.52 18.92
C MET A 201 -10.52 -12.26 18.15
N ASP A 202 -9.56 -11.36 17.90
CA ASP A 202 -9.79 -10.14 17.15
C ASP A 202 -9.94 -10.42 15.66
N SER A 203 -10.91 -9.77 15.04
CA SER A 203 -11.16 -9.87 13.60
C SER A 203 -10.01 -9.38 12.71
N LEU A 204 -8.93 -8.88 13.27
CA LEU A 204 -7.77 -8.35 12.54
C LEU A 204 -6.47 -9.07 12.90
N SER A 205 -6.50 -10.22 13.56
CA SER A 205 -5.30 -10.97 14.00
C SER A 205 -4.93 -12.17 13.12
N PHE A 206 -5.35 -12.18 11.85
CA PHE A 206 -4.99 -13.24 10.91
C PHE A 206 -3.48 -13.30 10.67
N ASP A 207 -2.93 -14.51 10.60
CA ASP A 207 -1.50 -14.85 10.56
C ASP A 207 -0.66 -14.34 11.75
N ARG A 208 -0.08 -15.33 12.45
CA ARG A 208 0.87 -15.25 13.55
C ARG A 208 1.65 -13.94 13.65
N ILE A 209 1.42 -13.23 14.75
CA ILE A 209 2.42 -12.31 15.29
C ILE A 209 3.25 -13.11 16.27
N ASN A 210 4.16 -13.94 15.72
CA ASN A 210 5.09 -14.74 16.51
C ASN A 210 5.87 -13.91 17.54
N SER A 211 6.02 -12.60 17.32
CA SER A 211 6.75 -11.71 18.21
C SER A 211 5.93 -11.23 19.42
N LEU A 212 4.58 -11.25 19.40
CA LEU A 212 3.75 -10.69 20.49
C LEU A 212 3.68 -11.62 21.71
N LEU A 213 3.94 -12.90 21.46
CA LEU A 213 3.97 -13.97 22.44
C LEU A 213 5.15 -13.85 23.43
N GLU A 214 6.04 -12.87 23.27
CA GLU A 214 7.08 -12.60 24.28
C GLU A 214 6.57 -11.83 25.50
N ASN A 215 5.38 -11.19 25.42
CA ASN A 215 4.76 -10.48 26.54
C ASN A 215 3.70 -11.33 27.24
N ILE A 216 4.00 -12.59 27.60
CA ILE A 216 3.00 -13.39 28.30
C ILE A 216 2.77 -12.83 29.70
N ILE A 217 1.49 -12.62 30.04
CA ILE A 217 1.07 -12.26 31.38
C ILE A 217 1.43 -13.40 32.36
N LEU A 218 2.27 -13.08 33.35
CA LEU A 218 2.58 -14.00 34.45
C LEU A 218 1.31 -14.32 35.23
N TYR A 219 1.05 -15.60 35.49
CA TYR A 219 -0.04 -16.02 36.36
C TYR A 219 0.33 -15.76 37.84
N PRO A 220 -0.60 -15.26 38.68
CA PRO A 220 -1.96 -14.84 38.39
C PRO A 220 -1.99 -13.45 37.72
N PRO A 221 -2.93 -13.21 36.79
CA PRO A 221 -2.98 -11.97 36.03
C PRO A 221 -3.22 -10.76 36.95
N VAL A 222 -2.46 -9.67 36.76
CA VAL A 222 -2.71 -8.39 37.43
C VAL A 222 -4.00 -7.80 36.86
N ILE A 223 -5.12 -7.97 37.58
CA ILE A 223 -6.40 -7.38 37.16
C ILE A 223 -6.30 -5.86 37.27
N ASN A 224 -6.08 -5.19 36.14
CA ASN A 224 -6.34 -3.77 36.05
C ASN A 224 -7.87 -3.61 36.06
N LYS A 225 -8.42 -2.87 37.05
CA LYS A 225 -9.88 -2.71 37.29
C LYS A 225 -10.71 -2.20 36.09
N HIS A 226 -10.08 -1.88 34.97
CA HIS A 226 -10.72 -1.38 33.74
C HIS A 226 -10.69 -2.36 32.55
N SER A 227 -10.14 -3.58 32.69
CA SER A 227 -10.16 -4.64 31.65
C SER A 227 -11.14 -5.74 32.08
N SER A 228 -12.44 -5.51 31.92
CA SER A 228 -13.50 -6.41 32.37
C SER A 228 -14.20 -7.17 31.22
N THR A 229 -13.47 -7.62 30.19
CA THR A 229 -14.09 -8.20 28.99
C THR A 229 -13.39 -9.45 28.42
N LYS A 230 -12.53 -10.13 29.20
CA LYS A 230 -11.87 -11.37 28.73
C LYS A 230 -12.89 -12.52 28.67
N ILE A 231 -13.13 -13.04 27.47
CA ILE A 231 -14.00 -14.21 27.24
C ILE A 231 -13.24 -15.45 27.69
N ARG A 232 -13.78 -16.21 28.66
CA ARG A 232 -13.19 -17.49 29.04
C ARG A 232 -13.47 -18.55 27.99
N THR A 233 -12.45 -19.34 27.67
CA THR A 233 -12.47 -20.36 26.61
C THR A 233 -11.90 -21.68 27.11
N SER A 234 -12.22 -22.78 26.43
CA SER A 234 -11.69 -24.11 26.77
C SER A 234 -10.28 -24.32 26.21
N PRO A 235 -9.50 -25.29 26.73
CA PRO A 235 -8.22 -25.69 26.15
C PRO A 235 -8.33 -25.99 24.65
N LEU A 236 -9.43 -26.60 24.21
CA LEU A 236 -9.68 -26.91 22.81
C LEU A 236 -9.89 -25.64 21.97
N ILE A 237 -10.75 -24.73 22.43
CA ILE A 237 -10.93 -23.42 21.77
C ILE A 237 -9.61 -22.65 21.75
N ASN A 238 -8.83 -22.67 22.83
CA ASN A 238 -7.54 -22.01 22.91
C ASN A 238 -6.55 -22.53 21.85
N ALA A 239 -6.50 -23.84 21.64
CA ALA A 239 -5.66 -24.45 20.61
C ALA A 239 -6.10 -24.09 19.17
N ILE A 240 -7.42 -24.05 18.93
CA ILE A 240 -8.01 -23.63 17.64
C ILE A 240 -7.70 -22.18 17.36
N VAL A 241 -7.94 -21.33 18.36
CA VAL A 241 -7.72 -19.88 18.28
C VAL A 241 -6.28 -19.60 17.87
N HIS A 242 -5.30 -20.30 18.45
CA HIS A 242 -3.88 -20.18 18.10
C HIS A 242 -3.45 -20.92 16.81
N ASP A 243 -4.38 -21.47 16.02
CA ASP A 243 -4.11 -22.29 14.83
C ASP A 243 -3.13 -23.44 15.09
N HIS A 244 -3.18 -24.02 16.29
CA HIS A 244 -2.30 -25.12 16.68
C HIS A 244 -2.95 -26.46 16.32
N PHE A 245 -2.86 -26.86 15.05
CA PHE A 245 -3.47 -28.09 14.52
C PHE A 245 -3.11 -29.34 15.34
N GLU A 246 -1.81 -29.53 15.64
CA GLU A 246 -1.32 -30.70 16.39
C GLU A 246 -1.82 -30.76 17.84
N LEU A 247 -1.97 -29.62 18.51
CA LEU A 247 -2.50 -29.55 19.87
C LEU A 247 -4.01 -29.81 19.86
N THR A 248 -4.72 -29.25 18.88
CA THR A 248 -6.15 -29.50 18.70
C THR A 248 -6.42 -30.99 18.46
N LYS A 249 -5.66 -31.63 17.56
CA LYS A 249 -5.76 -33.06 17.30
C LYS A 249 -5.49 -33.88 18.56
N PHE A 250 -4.45 -33.55 19.31
CA PHE A 250 -4.11 -34.22 20.56
C PHE A 250 -5.21 -34.08 21.63
N LEU A 251 -5.82 -32.91 21.79
CA LEU A 251 -6.92 -32.70 22.73
C LEU A 251 -8.16 -33.53 22.35
N LEU A 252 -8.47 -33.65 21.05
CA LEU A 252 -9.56 -34.51 20.57
C LEU A 252 -9.25 -36.01 20.77
N GLU A 253 -7.99 -36.43 20.67
CA GLU A 253 -7.56 -37.80 21.02
C GLU A 253 -7.69 -38.11 22.52
N LEU A 254 -7.70 -37.08 23.37
CA LEU A 254 -7.97 -37.20 24.81
C LEU A 254 -9.47 -37.17 25.14
N ASP A 255 -10.36 -37.24 24.15
CA ASP A 255 -11.81 -37.16 24.30
C ASP A 255 -12.32 -35.84 24.91
N ALA A 256 -11.65 -34.71 24.62
CA ALA A 256 -12.24 -33.39 24.85
C ALA A 256 -13.54 -33.24 24.05
N ASP A 257 -14.56 -32.61 24.65
CA ASP A 257 -15.84 -32.41 23.97
C ASP A 257 -15.69 -31.38 22.84
N VAL A 258 -15.96 -31.84 21.61
CA VAL A 258 -15.87 -31.05 20.37
C VAL A 258 -16.91 -29.92 20.33
N ASN A 259 -17.95 -29.98 21.17
CA ASN A 259 -19.02 -29.00 21.24
C ASN A 259 -18.94 -28.07 22.45
N PHE A 260 -17.98 -28.29 23.37
CA PHE A 260 -17.92 -27.52 24.62
C PHE A 260 -17.68 -26.03 24.35
N PRO A 261 -18.66 -25.16 24.64
CA PRO A 261 -18.63 -23.80 24.15
C PRO A 261 -17.93 -22.84 25.12
N ASP A 262 -17.65 -21.62 24.64
CA ASP A 262 -17.19 -20.51 25.49
C ASP A 262 -18.33 -19.84 26.29
N GLU A 263 -18.01 -18.77 27.03
CA GLU A 263 -19.00 -18.00 27.81
C GLU A 263 -20.12 -17.36 26.97
N LYS A 264 -19.90 -17.17 25.66
CA LYS A 264 -20.89 -16.67 24.71
C LYS A 264 -21.60 -17.80 23.96
N LYS A 265 -21.50 -19.04 24.46
CA LYS A 265 -22.02 -20.25 23.82
C LYS A 265 -21.45 -20.51 22.42
N GLN A 266 -20.31 -19.92 22.07
CA GLN A 266 -19.67 -20.19 20.78
C GLN A 266 -18.90 -21.50 20.85
N THR A 267 -19.20 -22.42 19.93
CA THR A 267 -18.57 -23.74 19.88
C THR A 267 -17.18 -23.70 19.25
N PRO A 268 -16.33 -24.72 19.47
CA PRO A 268 -15.05 -24.88 18.77
C PRO A 268 -15.16 -24.74 17.24
N LEU A 269 -16.25 -25.27 16.66
CA LEU A 269 -16.56 -25.15 15.23
C LEU A 269 -16.74 -23.69 14.79
N MET A 270 -17.50 -22.90 15.57
CA MET A 270 -17.71 -21.48 15.26
C MET A 270 -16.39 -20.72 15.24
N HIS A 271 -15.48 -20.97 16.20
CA HIS A 271 -14.16 -20.34 16.23
C HIS A 271 -13.31 -20.72 15.01
N ALA A 272 -13.28 -22.01 14.64
CA ALA A 272 -12.55 -22.48 13.45
C ALA A 272 -13.12 -21.87 12.15
N VAL A 273 -14.44 -21.74 12.04
CA VAL A 273 -15.12 -21.13 10.89
C VAL A 273 -14.84 -19.62 10.81
N ARG A 274 -14.86 -18.90 11.93
CA ARG A 274 -14.52 -17.47 11.99
C ARG A 274 -13.11 -17.16 11.49
N GLN A 275 -12.18 -18.11 11.63
CA GLN A 275 -10.80 -17.99 11.15
C GLN A 275 -10.62 -18.38 9.68
N ASN A 276 -11.68 -18.82 8.99
CA ASN A 276 -11.63 -19.33 7.61
C ASN A 276 -10.65 -20.51 7.45
N ASN A 277 -10.46 -21.31 8.51
CA ASN A 277 -9.48 -22.40 8.54
C ASN A 277 -10.13 -23.73 8.17
N ILE A 278 -10.12 -24.05 6.88
CA ILE A 278 -10.75 -25.27 6.35
C ILE A 278 -10.14 -26.55 6.93
N HIS A 279 -8.84 -26.57 7.23
CA HIS A 279 -8.17 -27.75 7.80
C HIS A 279 -8.62 -28.00 9.24
N MET A 280 -8.74 -26.94 10.04
CA MET A 280 -9.25 -27.05 11.39
C MET A 280 -10.71 -27.51 11.41
N VAL A 281 -11.55 -27.00 10.50
CA VAL A 281 -12.94 -27.46 10.35
C VAL A 281 -13.00 -28.93 9.92
N LYS A 282 -12.18 -29.36 8.97
CA LYS A 282 -12.09 -30.79 8.57
C LYS A 282 -11.66 -31.68 9.73
N LEU A 283 -10.73 -31.23 10.58
CA LEU A 283 -10.32 -31.98 11.78
C LEU A 283 -11.46 -32.10 12.80
N LEU A 284 -12.23 -31.04 13.02
CA LEU A 284 -13.38 -31.05 13.94
C LEU A 284 -14.52 -31.94 13.41
N LEU A 285 -14.77 -31.95 12.10
CA LEU A 285 -15.76 -32.84 11.46
C LEU A 285 -15.28 -34.29 11.36
N ASN A 286 -13.98 -34.52 11.21
CA ASN A 286 -13.37 -35.84 11.10
C ASN A 286 -12.06 -35.93 11.89
N ARG A 287 -12.11 -36.64 13.03
CA ARG A 287 -10.96 -36.81 13.95
C ARG A 287 -9.74 -37.48 13.29
N LEU A 288 -9.93 -38.21 12.19
CA LEU A 288 -8.86 -38.92 11.46
C LEU A 288 -8.22 -38.06 10.35
N TYR A 289 -8.63 -36.80 10.20
CA TYR A 289 -8.12 -35.93 9.15
C TYR A 289 -6.61 -35.68 9.28
N VAL A 290 -5.91 -35.74 8.14
CA VAL A 290 -4.50 -35.37 8.00
C VAL A 290 -4.39 -34.40 6.83
N PRO A 291 -3.73 -33.23 7.00
CA PRO A 291 -3.50 -32.30 5.89
C PRO A 291 -2.57 -32.96 4.85
N THR A 292 -2.94 -32.90 3.57
CA THR A 292 -2.06 -33.26 2.46
C THR A 292 -1.28 -32.03 2.02
N ASP A 293 0.04 -32.14 1.76
CA ASP A 293 0.94 -31.01 1.43
C ASP A 293 0.33 -29.96 0.48
N ASP A 294 0.36 -28.70 0.95
CA ASP A 294 -0.29 -27.51 0.38
C ASP A 294 0.33 -27.02 -0.94
N ASN A 295 0.00 -27.66 -2.06
CA ASN A 295 0.21 -27.07 -3.39
C ASN A 295 -1.03 -27.12 -4.31
N GLN A 296 -2.18 -27.55 -3.81
CA GLN A 296 -3.43 -27.60 -4.59
C GLN A 296 -4.41 -26.45 -4.30
N LEU A 297 -4.31 -25.78 -3.14
CA LEU A 297 -5.20 -24.66 -2.77
C LEU A 297 -5.00 -23.40 -3.63
N LEU A 298 -3.78 -23.09 -4.06
CA LEU A 298 -3.53 -22.00 -5.03
C LEU A 298 -4.03 -22.33 -6.45
N ARG A 299 -4.17 -23.62 -6.80
CA ARG A 299 -4.68 -24.02 -8.12
C ARG A 299 -6.19 -23.81 -8.23
N ASN A 300 -6.95 -24.07 -7.18
CA ASN A 300 -8.41 -24.10 -7.25
C ASN A 300 -9.10 -22.75 -7.01
N THR A 301 -8.43 -21.76 -6.43
CA THR A 301 -8.96 -20.38 -6.34
C THR A 301 -8.96 -19.66 -7.69
N ASN A 302 -8.08 -20.04 -8.62
CA ASN A 302 -8.06 -19.53 -10.00
C ASN A 302 -9.04 -20.25 -10.95
N PHE A 303 -9.71 -21.32 -10.50
CA PHE A 303 -10.63 -22.10 -11.35
C PHE A 303 -12.08 -21.58 -11.35
N ILE A 304 -12.46 -20.66 -10.46
CA ILE A 304 -13.83 -20.09 -10.43
C ILE A 304 -14.02 -18.97 -11.47
N GLN A 305 -12.96 -18.37 -12.01
CA GLN A 305 -13.07 -17.36 -13.07
C GLN A 305 -12.97 -17.89 -14.50
N SER A 306 -12.70 -19.19 -14.71
CA SER A 306 -12.51 -19.72 -16.06
C SER A 306 -13.02 -21.15 -16.25
N ARG A 307 -14.34 -21.32 -16.24
CA ARG A 307 -15.09 -22.26 -17.12
C ARG A 307 -16.56 -22.35 -16.71
N HIS A 308 -17.34 -21.40 -17.20
CA HIS A 308 -18.73 -21.70 -17.55
C HIS A 308 -19.00 -21.11 -18.93
N LYS A 309 -18.82 -21.93 -19.98
CA LYS A 309 -19.64 -21.83 -21.19
C LYS A 309 -21.04 -22.30 -20.79
N VAL A 310 -21.73 -21.51 -19.98
CA VAL A 310 -23.18 -21.63 -19.80
C VAL A 310 -23.76 -20.74 -20.88
N LYS A 311 -24.61 -21.31 -21.73
CA LYS A 311 -25.47 -20.52 -22.63
C LYS A 311 -26.17 -19.48 -21.74
N GLU A 312 -25.86 -18.21 -21.96
CA GLU A 312 -26.41 -17.08 -21.21
C GLU A 312 -27.94 -17.20 -21.14
N PRO A 313 -28.55 -17.34 -19.94
CA PRO A 313 -29.84 -16.73 -19.73
C PRO A 313 -29.58 -15.23 -19.57
N LYS A 314 -30.27 -14.40 -20.35
CA LYS A 314 -30.28 -12.95 -20.16
C LYS A 314 -30.77 -12.64 -18.75
N SER A 315 -29.86 -12.52 -17.77
CA SER A 315 -30.19 -12.05 -16.43
C SER A 315 -30.39 -10.55 -16.51
N LYS A 316 -31.67 -10.13 -16.48
CA LYS A 316 -32.01 -8.76 -16.08
C LYS A 316 -31.36 -8.52 -14.72
N GLY A 317 -30.56 -7.47 -14.63
CA GLY A 317 -29.80 -7.09 -13.45
C GLY A 317 -30.65 -7.04 -12.18
N PHE A 318 -29.97 -7.25 -11.06
CA PHE A 318 -30.52 -7.08 -9.72
C PHE A 318 -31.00 -5.63 -9.55
N PHE A 319 -32.30 -5.41 -9.68
CA PHE A 319 -32.92 -4.08 -9.64
C PHE A 319 -33.33 -3.75 -8.20
N LEU A 320 -32.45 -3.08 -7.44
CA LEU A 320 -32.83 -2.36 -6.23
C LEU A 320 -33.11 -0.90 -6.61
N GLY A 321 -34.32 -0.68 -7.12
CA GLY A 321 -34.83 0.63 -7.48
C GLY A 321 -35.13 1.48 -6.25
N VAL A 322 -34.60 2.70 -6.27
CA VAL A 322 -35.10 3.84 -5.49
C VAL A 322 -36.57 4.08 -5.87
N THR A 323 -37.40 4.40 -4.88
CA THR A 323 -38.81 4.76 -5.01
C THR A 323 -39.06 5.78 -6.12
N THR A 324 -39.70 5.37 -7.20
CA THR A 324 -40.64 6.21 -7.96
C THR A 324 -41.80 5.33 -8.43
N THR A 325 -42.99 5.73 -8.03
CA THR A 325 -44.28 5.12 -8.40
C THR A 325 -44.49 5.18 -9.90
N SER A 326 -44.74 4.03 -10.55
CA SER A 326 -45.64 3.98 -11.70
C SER A 326 -46.25 2.58 -11.83
N THR A 327 -47.57 2.56 -11.79
CA THR A 327 -48.46 1.42 -11.99
C THR A 327 -48.51 1.06 -13.47
N TYR A 328 -48.26 -0.21 -13.81
CA TYR A 328 -48.77 -0.81 -15.04
C TYR A 328 -49.15 -2.27 -14.77
N ASP A 329 -50.46 -2.51 -14.90
CA ASP A 329 -51.12 -3.82 -14.98
C ASP A 329 -50.70 -4.62 -16.21
N ARG A 330 -50.96 -5.93 -16.13
CA ARG A 330 -51.17 -6.97 -17.18
C ARG A 330 -50.25 -8.17 -16.97
N ASP A 331 -50.67 -9.40 -17.16
CA ASP A 331 -51.97 -10.08 -17.26
C ASP A 331 -51.58 -11.56 -17.17
N ASP A 332 -52.40 -12.36 -16.51
CA ASP A 332 -52.26 -13.80 -16.40
C ASP A 332 -52.30 -14.48 -17.78
N SER A 333 -51.45 -15.49 -17.98
CA SER A 333 -51.84 -16.68 -18.74
C SER A 333 -50.88 -17.82 -18.42
N ASP A 334 -51.46 -18.85 -17.80
CA ASP A 334 -50.95 -20.19 -17.58
C ASP A 334 -50.35 -20.82 -18.85
N ASP A 335 -49.35 -21.69 -18.67
CA ASP A 335 -49.32 -22.98 -19.35
C ASP A 335 -48.43 -23.94 -18.56
N ASP A 336 -49.12 -24.88 -17.91
CA ASP A 336 -48.61 -26.11 -17.31
C ASP A 336 -47.90 -26.99 -18.36
N ILE A 337 -46.67 -27.41 -18.06
CA ILE A 337 -46.14 -28.69 -18.53
C ILE A 337 -45.41 -29.34 -17.35
N SER A 338 -46.05 -30.39 -16.80
CA SER A 338 -45.47 -31.36 -15.87
C SER A 338 -44.52 -32.32 -16.59
N ASP A 339 -43.80 -33.10 -15.78
CA ASP A 339 -42.96 -34.26 -16.13
C ASP A 339 -41.48 -33.84 -16.39
N ASP A 340 -40.45 -34.33 -15.69
CA ASP A 340 -40.26 -35.54 -14.91
C ASP A 340 -39.29 -35.32 -13.74
N ILE A 341 -39.57 -36.02 -12.65
CA ILE A 341 -38.71 -36.21 -11.49
C ILE A 341 -37.61 -37.19 -11.88
N GLU A 342 -36.38 -36.70 -12.09
CA GLU A 342 -35.18 -37.54 -12.07
C GLU A 342 -34.27 -37.11 -10.91
N THR A 343 -34.47 -37.81 -9.79
CA THR A 343 -33.42 -38.34 -8.90
C THR A 343 -32.14 -37.52 -8.76
N ILE A 344 -32.07 -36.78 -7.66
CA ILE A 344 -30.83 -36.28 -7.07
C ILE A 344 -29.89 -37.48 -6.86
N ASN A 345 -28.74 -37.48 -7.54
CA ASN A 345 -27.69 -38.48 -7.34
C ASN A 345 -27.17 -38.44 -5.90
N GLU A 346 -27.37 -39.55 -5.17
CA GLU A 346 -26.85 -39.88 -3.83
C GLU A 346 -25.32 -40.12 -3.79
N SER A 347 -24.51 -39.34 -4.51
CA SER A 347 -23.05 -39.49 -4.47
C SER A 347 -22.37 -38.19 -4.06
N ASP A 348 -22.05 -38.09 -2.75
CA ASP A 348 -20.91 -37.36 -2.15
C ASP A 348 -21.27 -36.70 -0.80
N THR A 349 -21.85 -37.46 0.12
CA THR A 349 -21.92 -37.05 1.54
C THR A 349 -20.51 -37.10 2.14
N TYR A 350 -19.98 -35.96 2.57
CA TYR A 350 -18.77 -35.93 3.40
C TYR A 350 -19.07 -36.64 4.73
N THR A 351 -18.37 -37.74 5.03
CA THR A 351 -18.63 -38.52 6.25
C THR A 351 -18.13 -37.74 7.48
N VAL A 352 -19.05 -37.13 8.21
CA VAL A 352 -18.81 -36.58 9.54
C VAL A 352 -18.64 -37.77 10.51
N THR A 353 -17.44 -37.93 11.08
CA THR A 353 -17.12 -39.05 11.98
C THR A 353 -17.09 -38.63 13.45
N SER A 354 -17.13 -37.32 13.73
CA SER A 354 -17.22 -36.77 15.08
C SER A 354 -18.67 -36.56 15.53
N MET A 355 -18.94 -36.64 16.83
CA MET A 355 -20.24 -36.29 17.43
C MET A 355 -20.42 -34.77 17.54
N ILE A 356 -20.18 -34.04 16.45
CA ILE A 356 -20.24 -32.58 16.41
C ILE A 356 -21.65 -32.07 16.13
N ASP A 357 -22.12 -31.11 16.92
CA ASP A 357 -23.35 -30.39 16.68
C ASP A 357 -23.07 -29.18 15.77
N ILE A 358 -23.25 -29.39 14.47
CA ILE A 358 -22.99 -28.40 13.42
C ILE A 358 -23.94 -27.19 13.53
N ASN A 359 -25.14 -27.40 14.09
CA ASN A 359 -26.21 -26.42 14.16
C ASN A 359 -26.38 -25.80 15.56
N ALA A 360 -25.39 -26.02 16.44
CA ALA A 360 -25.30 -25.34 17.72
C ALA A 360 -25.40 -23.81 17.52
N CYS A 361 -25.97 -23.12 18.51
CA CYS A 361 -26.25 -21.69 18.47
C CYS A 361 -25.53 -20.95 19.59
N ASP A 362 -25.00 -19.76 19.26
CA ASP A 362 -24.42 -18.86 20.27
C ASP A 362 -25.52 -18.15 21.09
N VAL A 363 -25.13 -17.27 22.00
CA VAL A 363 -26.08 -16.47 22.83
C VAL A 363 -27.04 -15.60 22.03
N LEU A 364 -26.73 -15.29 20.77
CA LEU A 364 -27.59 -14.52 19.86
C LEU A 364 -28.43 -15.43 18.94
N GLY A 365 -28.38 -16.76 19.11
CA GLY A 365 -29.08 -17.70 18.23
C GLY A 365 -28.37 -17.96 16.90
N ARG A 366 -27.12 -17.53 16.74
CA ARG A 366 -26.38 -17.63 15.48
C ARG A 366 -25.68 -18.98 15.34
N THR A 367 -25.83 -19.61 14.18
CA THR A 367 -25.17 -20.88 13.80
C THR A 367 -23.76 -20.67 13.25
N CYS A 368 -23.02 -21.76 12.96
CA CYS A 368 -21.73 -21.67 12.29
C CYS A 368 -21.79 -20.96 10.93
N ILE A 369 -22.91 -21.02 10.20
CA ILE A 369 -23.09 -20.32 8.91
C ILE A 369 -23.18 -18.81 9.11
N HIS A 370 -23.83 -18.33 10.16
CA HIS A 370 -23.83 -16.90 10.51
C HIS A 370 -22.41 -16.38 10.78
N HIS A 371 -21.62 -17.17 11.51
CA HIS A 371 -20.21 -16.86 11.77
C HIS A 371 -19.32 -16.99 10.52
N LEU A 372 -19.71 -17.79 9.52
CA LEU A 372 -19.04 -17.88 8.22
C LEU A 372 -19.30 -16.64 7.37
N VAL A 373 -20.55 -16.17 7.33
CA VAL A 373 -20.95 -15.03 6.50
C VAL A 373 -20.60 -13.69 7.14
N GLN A 374 -20.54 -13.62 8.47
CA GLN A 374 -20.11 -12.44 9.22
C GLN A 374 -19.13 -12.81 10.35
N PRO A 375 -17.89 -13.23 10.01
CA PRO A 375 -16.84 -13.50 10.99
C PRO A 375 -16.44 -12.26 11.78
N PHE A 376 -16.68 -11.06 11.25
CA PHE A 376 -16.35 -9.77 11.86
C PHE A 376 -17.48 -8.75 11.71
N PRO A 377 -17.53 -7.67 12.52
CA PRO A 377 -18.72 -6.85 12.72
C PRO A 377 -19.43 -6.31 11.47
N ASP A 378 -18.79 -6.32 10.30
CA ASP A 378 -19.29 -5.74 9.05
C ASP A 378 -18.52 -6.27 7.81
N GLY A 379 -18.45 -7.59 7.65
CA GLY A 379 -17.98 -8.22 6.42
C GLY A 379 -17.59 -9.69 6.56
N SER A 380 -17.05 -10.26 5.47
CA SER A 380 -16.72 -11.67 5.33
C SER A 380 -15.40 -11.93 4.59
N TYR A 381 -14.94 -13.16 4.53
CA TYR A 381 -13.83 -13.53 3.64
C TYR A 381 -14.33 -13.71 2.21
N MET A 382 -13.45 -13.46 1.23
CA MET A 382 -13.77 -13.63 -0.18
C MET A 382 -13.76 -15.11 -0.62
N ASN A 383 -12.98 -15.97 0.05
CA ASN A 383 -12.77 -17.37 -0.36
C ASN A 383 -13.33 -18.41 0.61
N ASN A 384 -14.34 -18.04 1.39
CA ASN A 384 -15.05 -18.97 2.29
C ASN A 384 -16.12 -19.82 1.58
N ILE A 385 -16.27 -19.74 0.24
CA ILE A 385 -17.22 -20.57 -0.53
C ILE A 385 -16.96 -22.06 -0.33
N GLN A 386 -15.69 -22.49 -0.39
CA GLN A 386 -15.34 -23.90 -0.19
C GLN A 386 -15.72 -24.38 1.20
N LEU A 387 -15.60 -23.51 2.20
CA LEU A 387 -15.99 -23.81 3.57
C LEU A 387 -17.51 -23.87 3.72
N LEU A 388 -18.25 -22.99 3.04
CA LEU A 388 -19.72 -23.02 2.99
C LEU A 388 -20.23 -24.33 2.37
N GLU A 389 -19.67 -24.75 1.24
CA GLU A 389 -20.02 -26.03 0.60
C GLU A 389 -19.73 -27.22 1.51
N LEU A 390 -18.58 -27.21 2.19
CA LEU A 390 -18.21 -28.26 3.14
C LEU A 390 -19.21 -28.36 4.29
N LEU A 391 -19.57 -27.23 4.90
CA LEU A 391 -20.53 -27.19 6.00
C LEU A 391 -21.94 -27.62 5.55
N HIS A 392 -22.37 -27.18 4.36
CA HIS A 392 -23.65 -27.60 3.79
C HIS A 392 -23.70 -29.11 3.54
N ARG A 393 -22.68 -29.68 2.90
CA ARG A 393 -22.55 -31.15 2.70
C ARG A 393 -22.47 -31.92 4.02
N SER A 394 -22.06 -31.26 5.10
CA SER A 394 -21.98 -31.85 6.43
C SER A 394 -23.29 -31.72 7.23
N GLY A 395 -24.32 -31.04 6.70
CA GLY A 395 -25.64 -30.91 7.37
C GLY A 395 -25.90 -29.58 8.08
N ALA A 396 -25.14 -28.51 7.75
CA ALA A 396 -25.40 -27.18 8.30
C ALA A 396 -26.68 -26.53 7.74
N LEU A 397 -27.49 -25.96 8.63
CA LEU A 397 -28.71 -25.24 8.28
C LEU A 397 -28.41 -23.86 7.69
N LEU A 398 -28.87 -23.63 6.46
CA LEU A 398 -28.65 -22.38 5.73
C LEU A 398 -29.75 -21.33 5.97
N THR A 399 -30.93 -21.75 6.41
CA THR A 399 -32.15 -20.91 6.55
C THR A 399 -32.49 -20.54 7.99
N GLN A 400 -31.67 -20.98 8.95
CA GLN A 400 -31.94 -20.72 10.36
C GLN A 400 -31.84 -19.22 10.66
N HIS A 401 -32.80 -18.68 11.42
CA HIS A 401 -32.79 -17.28 11.83
C HIS A 401 -32.19 -17.16 13.23
N ASP A 402 -31.44 -16.08 13.46
CA ASP A 402 -30.95 -15.71 14.78
C ASP A 402 -32.07 -15.12 15.67
N LEU A 403 -31.75 -14.71 16.89
CA LEU A 403 -32.71 -14.09 17.81
C LEU A 403 -33.20 -12.72 17.33
N ALA A 404 -32.48 -12.06 16.41
CA ALA A 404 -32.91 -10.82 15.77
C ALA A 404 -33.80 -11.07 14.55
N GLY A 405 -34.05 -12.33 14.17
CA GLY A 405 -34.84 -12.71 13.02
C GLY A 405 -34.10 -12.54 11.68
N LEU A 406 -32.76 -12.55 11.70
CA LEU A 406 -31.93 -12.46 10.49
C LEU A 406 -31.41 -13.84 10.10
N SER A 407 -31.56 -14.19 8.82
CA SER A 407 -30.97 -15.39 8.21
C SER A 407 -29.55 -15.12 7.68
N PRO A 408 -28.71 -16.15 7.46
CA PRO A 408 -27.39 -15.97 6.86
C PRO A 408 -27.41 -15.25 5.51
N LEU A 409 -28.44 -15.49 4.69
CA LEU A 409 -28.62 -14.81 3.40
C LEU A 409 -28.83 -13.29 3.59
N GLN A 410 -29.62 -12.89 4.60
CA GLN A 410 -29.82 -11.48 4.95
C GLN A 410 -28.52 -10.84 5.47
N TYR A 411 -27.72 -11.56 6.25
CA TYR A 411 -26.39 -11.10 6.65
C TYR A 411 -25.47 -10.87 5.44
N CYS A 412 -25.46 -11.77 4.45
CA CYS A 412 -24.70 -11.57 3.21
C CYS A 412 -25.17 -10.33 2.44
N ALA A 413 -26.49 -10.12 2.34
CA ALA A 413 -27.07 -8.97 1.66
C ALA A 413 -26.71 -7.64 2.36
N ILE A 414 -26.83 -7.59 3.70
CA ILE A 414 -26.43 -6.43 4.51
C ILE A 414 -24.95 -6.09 4.32
N ASN A 415 -24.09 -7.12 4.29
CA ASN A 415 -22.65 -6.95 4.07
C ASN A 415 -22.26 -6.76 2.59
N SER A 416 -23.23 -6.81 1.66
CA SER A 416 -22.99 -6.73 0.21
C SER A 416 -21.99 -7.78 -0.32
N CYS A 417 -21.97 -8.97 0.29
CA CYS A 417 -21.13 -10.09 -0.12
C CYS A 417 -21.82 -10.91 -1.22
N GLN A 418 -21.81 -10.40 -2.46
CA GLN A 418 -22.54 -10.99 -3.58
C GLN A 418 -22.16 -12.45 -3.85
N HIS A 419 -20.87 -12.78 -3.76
CA HIS A 419 -20.37 -14.15 -3.98
C HIS A 419 -20.98 -15.18 -3.03
N LEU A 420 -21.25 -14.79 -1.78
CA LEU A 420 -21.94 -15.65 -0.82
C LEU A 420 -23.46 -15.63 -1.01
N CYS A 421 -24.06 -14.49 -1.36
CA CYS A 421 -25.48 -14.42 -1.71
C CYS A 421 -25.82 -15.37 -2.86
N ASP A 422 -25.03 -15.32 -3.93
CA ASP A 422 -25.22 -16.15 -5.12
C ASP A 422 -25.08 -17.62 -4.75
N LYS A 423 -24.02 -17.96 -4.01
CA LYS A 423 -23.78 -19.35 -3.63
C LYS A 423 -24.83 -19.90 -2.66
N LEU A 424 -25.25 -19.12 -1.67
CA LEU A 424 -26.33 -19.52 -0.76
C LEU A 424 -27.64 -19.69 -1.54
N THR A 425 -27.95 -18.80 -2.48
CA THR A 425 -29.16 -18.89 -3.31
C THR A 425 -29.12 -20.11 -4.23
N GLU A 426 -27.94 -20.44 -4.78
CA GLU A 426 -27.70 -21.67 -5.55
C GLU A 426 -27.99 -22.91 -4.69
N LEU A 427 -27.44 -22.96 -3.47
CA LEU A 427 -27.63 -24.09 -2.54
C LEU A 427 -29.07 -24.19 -1.99
N LEU A 428 -29.80 -23.07 -1.91
CA LEU A 428 -31.19 -23.01 -1.44
C LEU A 428 -32.23 -23.28 -2.55
N ASN A 429 -31.80 -23.72 -3.75
CA ASN A 429 -32.68 -24.12 -4.86
C ASN A 429 -33.73 -23.07 -5.27
N LYS A 430 -33.36 -21.79 -5.46
CA LYS A 430 -34.14 -20.70 -6.10
C LYS A 430 -35.59 -20.39 -5.62
N GLN A 431 -36.29 -21.28 -4.93
CA GLN A 431 -37.72 -21.20 -4.58
C GLN A 431 -37.99 -20.45 -3.28
N GLN A 432 -36.97 -20.23 -2.43
CA GLN A 432 -37.06 -19.41 -1.23
C GLN A 432 -36.33 -18.08 -1.41
N ARG A 433 -36.95 -17.19 -2.20
CA ARG A 433 -36.53 -15.78 -2.29
C ARG A 433 -37.44 -14.93 -1.39
N ASP A 434 -37.25 -15.02 -0.08
CA ASP A 434 -37.76 -13.98 0.81
C ASP A 434 -36.88 -12.73 0.63
N LEU A 435 -37.21 -11.95 -0.40
CA LEU A 435 -36.51 -10.72 -0.75
C LEU A 435 -36.92 -9.61 0.22
N THR A 436 -36.22 -9.51 1.35
CA THR A 436 -36.13 -8.21 2.02
C THR A 436 -35.31 -7.28 1.13
N GLN A 437 -35.90 -6.21 0.60
CA GLN A 437 -35.17 -5.12 -0.04
C GLN A 437 -34.20 -4.52 0.98
N VAL A 438 -32.94 -4.97 0.97
CA VAL A 438 -31.90 -4.38 1.79
C VAL A 438 -31.35 -3.18 1.02
N THR A 439 -31.65 -1.98 1.52
CA THR A 439 -31.07 -0.74 1.00
C THR A 439 -29.57 -0.77 1.21
N ILE A 440 -28.80 -0.88 0.12
CA ILE A 440 -27.34 -0.76 0.14
C ILE A 440 -27.03 0.68 0.56
N LYS A 441 -26.43 0.85 1.75
CA LYS A 441 -25.89 2.15 2.17
C LYS A 441 -24.83 2.57 1.14
N ARG A 442 -24.68 3.85 0.84
CA ARG A 442 -23.59 4.36 0.01
C ARG A 442 -22.37 4.66 0.88
N PHE A 443 -21.18 4.72 0.27
CA PHE A 443 -19.98 5.21 0.96
C PHE A 443 -20.28 6.59 1.55
N TYR A 444 -20.01 6.76 2.83
CA TYR A 444 -20.36 7.96 3.57
C TYR A 444 -19.15 8.50 4.34
N VAL A 445 -18.96 9.81 4.29
CA VAL A 445 -17.91 10.55 5.00
C VAL A 445 -18.57 11.52 5.96
N ASN A 446 -18.20 11.44 7.24
CA ASN A 446 -18.69 12.35 8.26
C ASN A 446 -17.82 13.61 8.32
N ASP A 447 -18.01 14.49 7.34
CA ASP A 447 -17.18 15.69 7.21
C ASP A 447 -17.62 16.82 8.16
N PRO A 448 -16.79 17.21 9.15
CA PRO A 448 -17.11 18.30 10.07
C PRO A 448 -17.09 19.70 9.42
N ASN A 449 -16.53 19.82 8.22
CA ASN A 449 -16.37 21.06 7.46
C ASN A 449 -17.31 21.14 6.25
N LYS A 450 -18.28 20.23 6.12
CA LYS A 450 -19.18 20.12 4.97
C LYS A 450 -19.87 21.43 4.58
N GLU A 451 -20.20 22.28 5.55
CA GLU A 451 -20.84 23.59 5.32
C GLU A 451 -19.94 24.59 4.58
N ILE A 452 -18.63 24.36 4.56
CA ILE A 452 -17.65 25.20 3.85
C ILE A 452 -17.63 24.84 2.35
N LEU A 453 -18.07 23.65 1.95
CA LEU A 453 -17.99 23.19 0.56
C LEU A 453 -18.83 24.06 -0.37
N ASP A 454 -18.14 24.76 -1.26
CA ASP A 454 -18.71 25.62 -2.29
C ASP A 454 -17.59 25.94 -3.30
N VAL A 455 -17.73 25.49 -4.55
CA VAL A 455 -16.63 25.55 -5.53
C VAL A 455 -16.50 26.97 -6.06
N PRO A 456 -15.37 27.67 -5.81
CA PRO A 456 -15.14 28.98 -6.37
C PRO A 456 -14.69 28.86 -7.83
N ASP A 457 -14.96 29.87 -8.64
CA ASP A 457 -14.35 29.99 -9.98
C ASP A 457 -12.90 30.48 -9.85
N TYR A 458 -12.00 29.55 -9.52
CA TYR A 458 -10.58 29.81 -9.37
C TYR A 458 -9.87 30.11 -10.71
N TYR A 459 -10.47 29.76 -11.85
CA TYR A 459 -9.91 30.12 -13.16
C TYR A 459 -10.09 31.60 -13.44
N SER A 460 -11.30 32.12 -13.30
CA SER A 460 -11.58 33.54 -13.49
C SER A 460 -10.83 34.39 -12.46
N GLY A 461 -10.89 34.01 -11.17
CA GLY A 461 -10.24 34.75 -10.10
C GLY A 461 -8.70 34.82 -10.23
N SER A 462 -8.05 33.72 -10.63
CA SER A 462 -6.61 33.75 -10.88
C SER A 462 -6.25 34.58 -12.12
N GLN A 463 -7.06 34.54 -13.18
CA GLN A 463 -6.80 35.28 -14.41
C GLN A 463 -6.91 36.80 -14.20
N GLU A 464 -7.90 37.26 -13.43
CA GLU A 464 -8.03 38.66 -13.04
C GLU A 464 -6.80 39.16 -12.28
N PHE A 465 -6.35 38.38 -11.29
CA PHE A 465 -5.15 38.69 -10.51
C PHE A 465 -3.89 38.75 -11.38
N ILE A 466 -3.75 37.80 -12.31
CA ILE A 466 -2.63 37.79 -13.26
C ILE A 466 -2.64 39.06 -14.12
N ASN A 467 -3.80 39.43 -14.67
CA ASN A 467 -3.93 40.62 -15.52
C ASN A 467 -3.58 41.90 -14.75
N GLN A 468 -4.03 42.02 -13.49
CA GLN A 468 -3.72 43.14 -12.62
C GLN A 468 -2.22 43.22 -12.29
N TYR A 469 -1.59 42.08 -11.97
CA TYR A 469 -0.16 42.04 -11.69
C TYR A 469 0.68 42.39 -12.92
N VAL A 470 0.34 41.83 -14.09
CA VAL A 470 1.06 42.10 -15.35
C VAL A 470 0.95 43.57 -15.77
N SER A 471 -0.22 44.20 -15.60
CA SER A 471 -0.39 45.63 -15.94
C SER A 471 0.41 46.56 -15.03
N THR A 472 0.62 46.21 -13.76
CA THR A 472 1.37 47.00 -12.78
C THR A 472 2.89 46.73 -12.82
N HIS A 473 3.29 45.54 -13.25
CA HIS A 473 4.68 45.06 -13.29
C HIS A 473 5.14 44.79 -14.74
N ALA A 474 4.62 45.56 -15.70
CA ALA A 474 5.00 45.46 -17.10
C ALA A 474 6.53 45.63 -17.23
N LEU A 475 7.16 44.69 -17.92
CA LEU A 475 8.61 44.69 -18.12
C LEU A 475 9.04 45.97 -18.84
N LYS A 476 9.92 46.75 -18.19
CA LYS A 476 10.76 47.71 -18.92
C LYS A 476 11.50 46.93 -19.99
N ASN A 477 11.46 47.38 -21.25
CA ASN A 477 12.17 46.78 -22.38
C ASN A 477 13.60 46.38 -21.97
N LEU A 478 13.81 45.09 -21.69
CA LEU A 478 15.12 44.53 -21.40
C LEU A 478 15.84 44.38 -22.73
N HIS A 479 16.96 45.06 -22.90
CA HIS A 479 17.90 44.77 -23.98
C HIS A 479 18.20 43.27 -23.99
N THR A 480 17.98 42.62 -25.13
CA THR A 480 18.31 41.21 -25.34
C THR A 480 19.81 41.02 -25.15
N VAL A 481 20.23 40.35 -24.07
CA VAL A 481 21.65 40.02 -23.85
C VAL A 481 21.94 38.71 -24.56
N TYR A 482 22.61 38.79 -25.72
CA TYR A 482 23.08 37.63 -26.46
C TYR A 482 24.27 36.98 -25.72
N GLN A 483 24.10 35.72 -25.31
CA GLN A 483 25.11 35.00 -24.52
C GLN A 483 26.24 34.46 -25.41
N VAL A 484 27.48 34.64 -24.95
CA VAL A 484 28.69 34.09 -25.57
C VAL A 484 28.78 32.59 -25.26
N ASP A 485 29.07 31.76 -26.27
CA ASP A 485 29.18 30.30 -26.11
C ASP A 485 30.24 29.95 -25.04
N PRO A 486 29.92 29.14 -24.00
CA PRO A 486 30.85 28.81 -22.92
C PRO A 486 32.16 28.17 -23.39
N LEU A 487 32.14 27.40 -24.49
CA LEU A 487 33.35 26.74 -25.02
C LEU A 487 34.33 27.72 -25.65
N SER A 488 33.94 28.98 -25.86
CA SER A 488 34.88 30.04 -26.25
C SER A 488 35.83 30.43 -25.11
N ASN A 489 35.57 30.04 -23.85
CA ASN A 489 36.21 30.54 -22.64
C ASN A 489 36.08 32.07 -22.43
N MET A 490 35.13 32.72 -23.12
CA MET A 490 34.89 34.17 -23.09
C MET A 490 33.48 34.55 -22.59
N SER A 491 32.77 33.62 -21.95
CA SER A 491 31.40 33.83 -21.48
C SER A 491 31.23 34.99 -20.48
N GLN A 492 32.24 35.24 -19.64
CA GLN A 492 32.22 36.32 -18.65
C GLN A 492 32.80 37.64 -19.22
N THR A 493 33.83 37.53 -20.06
CA THR A 493 34.67 38.64 -20.53
C THR A 493 34.30 39.15 -21.93
N GLY A 494 33.46 38.43 -22.67
CA GLY A 494 33.03 38.76 -24.03
C GLY A 494 31.61 39.31 -24.12
N GLU A 495 31.35 40.07 -25.18
CA GLU A 495 30.02 40.51 -25.61
C GLU A 495 29.82 40.16 -27.10
N ILE A 496 28.61 39.73 -27.49
CA ILE A 496 28.30 39.44 -28.90
C ILE A 496 28.13 40.74 -29.66
N VAL A 497 28.75 40.82 -30.83
CA VAL A 497 28.67 42.01 -31.69
C VAL A 497 27.36 42.00 -32.48
N MET A 498 26.71 43.16 -32.56
CA MET A 498 25.53 43.40 -33.38
C MET A 498 25.90 43.88 -34.78
N ASP A 499 25.18 43.39 -35.77
CA ASP A 499 25.16 43.97 -37.11
C ASP A 499 24.25 45.21 -37.09
N THR A 500 24.83 46.40 -37.25
CA THR A 500 24.11 47.67 -37.17
C THR A 500 23.18 47.92 -38.35
N GLU A 501 23.39 47.26 -39.49
CA GLU A 501 22.56 47.44 -40.68
C GLU A 501 21.31 46.55 -40.63
N LYS A 502 21.44 45.35 -40.07
CA LYS A 502 20.34 44.37 -39.94
C LYS A 502 19.63 44.39 -38.59
N ASN A 503 20.26 45.00 -37.59
CA ASN A 503 19.85 44.91 -36.19
C ASN A 503 19.77 43.45 -35.68
N GLU A 504 20.60 42.57 -36.24
CA GLU A 504 20.70 41.15 -35.87
C GLU A 504 22.07 40.89 -35.20
N PRO A 505 22.18 39.99 -34.22
CA PRO A 505 23.47 39.60 -33.65
C PRO A 505 24.28 38.78 -34.65
N TYR A 506 25.61 38.90 -34.62
CA TYR A 506 26.49 37.91 -35.25
C TYR A 506 26.55 36.62 -34.40
N ASP A 507 25.41 35.94 -34.23
CA ASP A 507 25.29 34.58 -33.65
C ASP A 507 24.36 33.74 -34.53
N ILE A 508 24.93 32.76 -35.23
CA ILE A 508 24.19 31.95 -36.20
C ILE A 508 24.31 30.47 -35.90
N ARG A 509 23.25 29.73 -36.22
CA ARG A 509 23.18 28.28 -36.09
C ARG A 509 22.73 27.66 -37.39
N LEU A 510 23.42 26.60 -37.79
CA LEU A 510 23.26 25.95 -39.08
C LEU A 510 23.15 24.44 -38.92
N THR A 511 22.41 23.78 -39.81
CA THR A 511 22.27 22.31 -39.84
C THR A 511 22.34 21.73 -41.23
N ILE A 512 22.79 20.48 -41.35
CA ILE A 512 22.78 19.73 -42.61
C ILE A 512 22.33 18.29 -42.36
N THR A 513 21.46 17.81 -43.25
CA THR A 513 20.99 16.42 -43.31
C THR A 513 21.27 15.87 -44.71
N ASP A 514 22.14 14.86 -44.81
CA ASP A 514 22.44 14.18 -46.08
C ASP A 514 22.35 12.66 -45.87
N VAL A 515 21.37 12.02 -46.49
CA VAL A 515 21.05 10.60 -46.24
C VAL A 515 21.95 9.67 -47.04
N ASP A 516 22.60 10.17 -48.10
CA ASP A 516 23.48 9.40 -48.98
C ASP A 516 24.91 9.30 -48.44
N TYR A 517 25.21 10.04 -47.36
CA TYR A 517 26.54 10.11 -46.78
C TYR A 517 26.79 8.95 -45.80
N GLY A 518 27.27 7.83 -46.35
CA GLY A 518 27.66 6.63 -45.60
C GLY A 518 26.49 5.86 -44.97
N LEU A 519 26.78 4.83 -44.17
CA LEU A 519 25.81 3.87 -43.61
C LEU A 519 24.77 4.48 -42.64
N ILE A 520 24.94 5.72 -42.19
CA ILE A 520 24.14 6.33 -41.10
C ILE A 520 23.59 7.71 -41.49
N GLY A 521 23.89 8.20 -42.70
CA GLY A 521 23.64 9.59 -43.09
C GLY A 521 24.49 10.62 -42.31
N LEU A 522 24.69 11.77 -42.93
CA LEU A 522 25.26 12.99 -42.37
C LEU A 522 24.16 13.75 -41.61
N TYR A 523 24.36 13.98 -40.32
CA TYR A 523 23.46 14.81 -39.53
C TYR A 523 24.26 15.69 -38.55
N ASN A 524 24.66 16.88 -39.03
CA ASN A 524 25.66 17.73 -38.38
C ASN A 524 25.16 19.15 -38.10
N PHE A 525 25.74 19.78 -37.08
CA PHE A 525 25.51 21.18 -36.74
C PHE A 525 26.75 22.05 -36.99
N TYR A 526 26.51 23.36 -37.12
CA TYR A 526 27.57 24.38 -37.18
C TYR A 526 27.05 25.67 -36.53
N ARG A 527 27.77 26.23 -35.55
CA ARG A 527 27.48 27.52 -34.89
C ARG A 527 28.63 28.49 -35.13
N MET A 528 28.33 29.77 -35.29
CA MET A 528 29.35 30.83 -35.42
C MET A 528 28.95 32.08 -34.63
N GLN A 529 29.91 32.71 -33.95
CA GLN A 529 29.72 33.94 -33.19
C GLN A 529 30.85 34.96 -33.41
N ILE A 530 30.54 36.25 -33.44
CA ILE A 530 31.54 37.33 -33.27
C ILE A 530 31.47 37.85 -31.84
N ILE A 531 32.56 37.68 -31.10
CA ILE A 531 32.69 38.06 -29.68
C ILE A 531 33.69 39.22 -29.57
N LYS A 532 33.28 40.35 -29.01
CA LYS A 532 34.18 41.45 -28.64
C LYS A 532 34.57 41.32 -27.17
N HIS A 533 35.84 41.53 -26.86
CA HIS A 533 36.32 41.46 -25.48
C HIS A 533 36.02 42.76 -24.71
N LYS A 534 35.31 42.68 -23.57
CA LYS A 534 34.85 43.86 -22.80
C LYS A 534 35.99 44.79 -22.35
N SER A 535 37.11 44.21 -21.92
CA SER A 535 38.24 44.99 -21.38
C SER A 535 39.33 45.35 -22.41
N LYS A 536 39.28 44.81 -23.64
CA LYS A 536 40.30 45.02 -24.67
C LYS A 536 39.63 45.62 -25.90
N THR A 537 39.86 46.91 -26.13
CA THR A 537 39.17 47.71 -27.15
C THR A 537 39.34 47.18 -28.59
N ASN A 538 40.48 46.57 -28.89
CA ASN A 538 40.84 46.09 -30.24
C ASN A 538 40.97 44.56 -30.31
N LEU A 539 40.08 43.81 -29.65
CA LEU A 539 40.07 42.35 -29.71
C LEU A 539 38.67 41.82 -30.05
N TYR A 540 38.55 41.27 -31.24
CA TYR A 540 37.38 40.59 -31.76
C TYR A 540 37.71 39.12 -32.02
N LEU A 541 36.79 38.23 -31.70
CA LEU A 541 37.00 36.79 -31.81
C LEU A 541 35.89 36.17 -32.64
N LEU A 542 36.24 35.48 -33.72
CA LEU A 542 35.32 34.61 -34.45
C LEU A 542 35.36 33.23 -33.80
N PHE A 543 34.27 32.86 -33.15
CA PHE A 543 34.10 31.53 -32.57
C PHE A 543 33.27 30.66 -33.53
N THR A 544 33.74 29.45 -33.81
CA THR A 544 33.01 28.47 -34.62
C THR A 544 33.00 27.11 -33.92
N ARG A 545 31.86 26.42 -33.93
CA ARG A 545 31.66 25.12 -33.27
C ARG A 545 30.86 24.17 -34.17
N TRP A 546 31.29 22.92 -34.32
CA TRP A 546 30.65 21.95 -35.20
C TRP A 546 30.75 20.52 -34.70
N GLY A 547 29.80 19.68 -35.09
CA GLY A 547 29.80 18.28 -34.69
C GLY A 547 28.59 17.51 -35.22
N ARG A 548 28.55 16.21 -34.90
CA ARG A 548 27.38 15.38 -35.12
C ARG A 548 26.35 15.71 -34.04
N ILE A 549 25.08 15.74 -34.42
CA ILE A 549 24.00 16.15 -33.54
C ILE A 549 23.68 14.98 -32.60
N GLY A 550 23.87 15.18 -31.30
CA GLY A 550 23.67 14.15 -30.27
C GLY A 550 24.96 13.53 -29.72
N ASP A 551 26.11 13.73 -30.36
CA ASP A 551 27.41 13.19 -29.91
C ASP A 551 28.27 14.28 -29.23
N GLY A 552 27.99 14.55 -27.96
CA GLY A 552 28.80 15.42 -27.10
C GLY A 552 28.93 16.87 -27.58
N ASP A 553 30.01 17.54 -27.20
CA ASP A 553 30.17 18.98 -27.41
C ASP A 553 30.59 19.38 -28.84
N GLY A 554 31.07 18.45 -29.65
CA GLY A 554 31.66 18.75 -30.95
C GLY A 554 33.04 19.41 -30.87
N GLN A 555 33.61 19.73 -32.02
CA GLN A 555 34.87 20.46 -32.16
C GLN A 555 34.60 21.97 -32.26
N HIS A 556 35.56 22.77 -31.83
CA HIS A 556 35.45 24.23 -31.87
C HIS A 556 36.78 24.89 -32.24
N GLN A 557 36.68 26.11 -32.75
CA GLN A 557 37.81 26.95 -33.12
C GLN A 557 37.50 28.40 -32.75
N LEU A 558 38.48 29.08 -32.16
CA LEU A 558 38.44 30.49 -31.82
C LEU A 558 39.55 31.22 -32.59
N THR A 559 39.19 32.21 -33.40
CA THR A 559 40.15 32.98 -34.21
C THR A 559 40.10 34.46 -33.83
N SER A 560 41.25 35.06 -33.54
CA SER A 560 41.36 36.45 -33.06
C SER A 560 41.66 37.44 -34.18
N PHE A 561 41.03 38.61 -34.11
CA PHE A 561 41.17 39.74 -35.02
C PHE A 561 41.37 41.04 -34.23
N SER A 562 42.16 41.97 -34.78
CA SER A 562 42.43 43.29 -34.21
C SER A 562 41.39 44.34 -34.61
N SER A 563 40.62 44.09 -35.66
CA SER A 563 39.58 44.96 -36.20
C SER A 563 38.25 44.21 -36.39
N LEU A 564 37.13 44.91 -36.22
CA LEU A 564 35.79 44.35 -36.45
C LEU A 564 35.58 44.00 -37.93
N ASP A 565 36.00 44.88 -38.83
CA ASP A 565 35.85 44.71 -40.28
C ASP A 565 36.52 43.43 -40.80
N GLU A 566 37.70 43.08 -40.25
CA GLU A 566 38.41 41.85 -40.61
C GLU A 566 37.66 40.60 -40.13
N CYS A 567 37.15 40.67 -38.90
CA CYS A 567 36.35 39.59 -38.30
C CYS A 567 35.04 39.37 -39.06
N GLN A 568 34.34 40.44 -39.43
CA GLN A 568 33.12 40.41 -40.23
C GLN A 568 33.35 39.80 -41.61
N LYS A 569 34.44 40.19 -42.30
CA LYS A 569 34.79 39.61 -43.60
C LYS A 569 35.01 38.09 -43.52
N GLU A 570 35.72 37.61 -42.50
CA GLU A 570 35.89 36.17 -42.30
C GLU A 570 34.58 35.48 -41.89
N PHE A 571 33.75 36.09 -41.04
CA PHE A 571 32.41 35.59 -40.72
C PHE A 571 31.55 35.40 -41.98
N CYS A 572 31.42 36.44 -42.81
CA CYS A 572 30.63 36.40 -44.05
C CYS A 572 31.18 35.36 -45.04
N LYS A 573 32.51 35.23 -45.13
CA LYS A 573 33.19 34.23 -45.98
C LYS A 573 32.89 32.80 -45.52
N VAL A 574 33.02 32.51 -44.23
CA VAL A 574 32.72 31.18 -43.67
C VAL A 574 31.23 30.87 -43.81
N PHE A 575 30.35 31.84 -43.54
CA PHE A 575 28.90 31.71 -43.75
C PHE A 575 28.57 31.32 -45.19
N ARG A 576 29.13 32.05 -46.17
CA ARG A 576 28.94 31.76 -47.60
C ARG A 576 29.53 30.41 -48.02
N GLN A 577 30.67 30.01 -47.47
CA GLN A 577 31.27 28.70 -47.76
C GLN A 577 30.36 27.55 -47.29
N LYS A 578 29.77 27.67 -46.10
CA LYS A 578 28.95 26.64 -45.46
C LYS A 578 27.52 26.58 -45.98
N THR A 579 26.90 27.72 -46.26
CA THR A 579 25.49 27.80 -46.69
C THR A 579 25.33 27.99 -48.21
N GLY A 580 26.32 28.57 -48.88
CA GLY A 580 26.21 29.01 -50.26
C GLY A 580 25.39 30.30 -50.45
N ASN A 581 24.95 30.95 -49.38
CA ASN A 581 24.22 32.22 -49.40
C ASN A 581 25.11 33.39 -48.92
N SER A 582 24.77 34.62 -49.29
CA SER A 582 25.45 35.82 -48.78
C SER A 582 24.84 36.26 -47.45
N TRP A 583 25.65 36.76 -46.52
CA TRP A 583 25.16 37.25 -45.21
C TRP A 583 24.19 38.42 -45.40
N GLU A 584 24.44 39.29 -46.37
CA GLU A 584 23.62 40.46 -46.68
C GLU A 584 22.19 40.08 -47.11
N ASN A 585 21.98 38.86 -47.64
CA ASN A 585 20.69 38.39 -48.16
C ASN A 585 20.09 37.22 -47.35
N THR A 586 20.24 37.22 -46.02
CA THR A 586 19.64 36.21 -45.12
C THR A 586 18.11 36.16 -45.20
N ASP A 587 17.44 37.27 -45.56
CA ASP A 587 15.97 37.31 -45.71
C ASP A 587 15.45 36.43 -46.85
N GLN A 588 16.25 36.30 -47.91
CA GLN A 588 15.96 35.48 -49.09
C GLN A 588 16.76 34.18 -49.08
N PHE A 589 17.09 33.63 -47.91
CA PHE A 589 17.90 32.43 -47.78
C PHE A 589 17.32 31.25 -48.58
N GLN A 590 18.11 30.67 -49.47
CA GLN A 590 17.73 29.49 -50.26
C GLN A 590 18.56 28.28 -49.86
N ASN A 591 17.89 27.17 -49.57
CA ASN A 591 18.56 25.90 -49.26
C ASN A 591 19.26 25.36 -50.51
N LYS A 592 20.55 25.02 -50.40
CA LYS A 592 21.35 24.46 -51.50
C LYS A 592 21.72 23.00 -51.23
N PRO A 593 21.76 22.13 -52.25
CA PRO A 593 22.20 20.74 -52.08
C PRO A 593 23.58 20.64 -51.43
N LYS A 594 23.76 19.70 -50.49
CA LYS A 594 25.03 19.45 -49.75
C LYS A 594 25.58 20.68 -49.00
N LYS A 595 24.73 21.66 -48.68
CA LYS A 595 25.09 22.86 -47.90
C LYS A 595 24.25 22.93 -46.64
N TYR A 596 24.76 23.68 -45.66
CA TYR A 596 24.07 23.90 -44.41
C TYR A 596 22.86 24.83 -44.60
N THR A 597 21.75 24.47 -43.96
CA THR A 597 20.53 25.24 -43.83
C THR A 597 20.63 26.15 -42.61
N LEU A 598 20.22 27.41 -42.77
CA LEU A 598 20.15 28.38 -41.67
C LEU A 598 18.98 28.02 -40.75
N ILE A 599 19.29 27.80 -39.47
CA ILE A 599 18.26 27.79 -38.44
C ILE A 599 17.94 29.23 -38.16
N LYS A 600 16.77 29.69 -38.60
CA LYS A 600 16.18 30.90 -38.02
C LYS A 600 15.86 30.54 -36.58
N LEU A 601 16.75 30.91 -35.66
CA LEU A 601 16.38 31.04 -34.27
C LEU A 601 15.16 31.95 -34.30
N ASN A 602 14.01 31.42 -33.90
CA ASN A 602 12.79 32.21 -33.91
C ASN A 602 13.02 33.40 -32.98
N GLU A 603 13.41 34.54 -33.55
CA GLU A 603 13.16 35.87 -33.00
C GLU A 603 11.66 36.22 -33.11
N ARG A 604 10.78 35.22 -33.09
CA ARG A 604 9.39 35.49 -32.74
C ARG A 604 9.40 35.79 -31.27
N GLN A 605 9.35 37.07 -30.93
CA GLN A 605 8.22 37.63 -30.18
C GLN A 605 7.76 36.83 -28.95
N MET A 606 8.63 36.09 -28.26
CA MET A 606 8.32 35.66 -26.91
C MET A 606 8.54 36.90 -26.07
N GLN A 607 7.46 37.66 -25.87
CA GLN A 607 7.44 38.65 -24.82
C GLN A 607 7.85 37.90 -23.55
N LYS A 608 8.91 38.35 -22.88
CA LYS A 608 9.16 37.89 -21.51
C LYS A 608 7.85 38.09 -20.78
N TYR A 609 7.31 37.01 -20.22
CA TYR A 609 6.07 37.09 -19.48
C TYR A 609 6.43 37.28 -18.02
N THR A 610 5.79 38.26 -17.37
CA THR A 610 5.98 38.44 -15.94
C THR A 610 5.35 37.25 -15.22
N ASN A 611 6.18 36.35 -14.67
CA ASN A 611 5.68 35.30 -13.81
C ASN A 611 5.14 35.90 -12.52
N VAL A 612 3.86 35.68 -12.26
CA VAL A 612 3.21 36.12 -11.02
C VAL A 612 3.69 35.20 -9.89
N PRO A 613 4.42 35.71 -8.89
CA PRO A 613 4.88 34.88 -7.79
C PRO A 613 3.73 34.59 -6.83
N ILE A 614 3.72 33.37 -6.28
CA ILE A 614 2.89 33.04 -5.11
C ILE A 614 3.62 33.54 -3.87
N ASN A 615 2.98 34.42 -3.10
CA ASN A 615 3.49 34.90 -1.82
C ASN A 615 3.11 33.94 -0.69
N PHE A 616 3.95 32.93 -0.47
CA PHE A 616 3.71 31.93 0.57
C PHE A 616 3.79 32.49 2.00
N GLU A 617 4.46 33.63 2.21
CA GLU A 617 4.52 34.27 3.53
C GLU A 617 3.16 34.88 3.88
N GLU A 618 2.54 35.61 2.95
CA GLU A 618 1.19 36.16 3.12
C GLU A 618 0.12 35.06 3.25
N LEU A 619 0.24 33.98 2.47
CA LEU A 619 -0.70 32.85 2.55
C LEU A 619 -0.61 32.07 3.88
N GLN A 620 0.49 32.18 4.62
CA GLN A 620 0.70 31.49 5.89
C GLN A 620 0.57 32.42 7.11
N ASP A 621 0.57 33.73 6.93
CA ASP A 621 0.43 34.71 8.01
C ASP A 621 -1.02 34.81 8.47
N ASP A 622 -1.32 34.10 9.56
CA ASP A 622 -2.65 34.05 10.16
C ASP A 622 -3.19 35.45 10.59
N ASN A 623 -2.37 36.51 10.59
CA ASN A 623 -2.80 37.88 10.92
C ASN A 623 -3.28 38.71 9.70
N GLN A 624 -2.96 38.29 8.47
CA GLN A 624 -3.25 39.09 7.26
C GLN A 624 -4.59 38.75 6.59
N HIS A 625 -5.24 37.68 7.02
CA HIS A 625 -6.48 37.20 6.44
C HIS A 625 -7.48 36.78 7.52
N PRO A 626 -8.79 36.66 7.21
CA PRO A 626 -9.77 36.15 8.14
C PRO A 626 -9.36 34.77 8.70
N PRO A 627 -9.68 34.45 9.96
CA PRO A 627 -9.32 33.17 10.56
C PRO A 627 -10.03 32.02 9.86
N SER A 628 -9.32 30.91 9.64
CA SER A 628 -9.87 29.71 9.02
C SER A 628 -11.02 29.11 9.83
N LYS A 629 -12.11 28.82 9.13
CA LYS A 629 -13.32 28.15 9.64
C LYS A 629 -13.18 26.63 9.71
N LEU A 630 -12.12 26.04 9.16
CA LEU A 630 -11.84 24.62 9.30
C LEU A 630 -11.80 24.20 10.78
N GLN A 631 -12.57 23.18 11.13
CA GLN A 631 -12.64 22.61 12.47
C GLN A 631 -11.37 21.78 12.76
N SER A 632 -10.91 21.78 14.02
CA SER A 632 -9.74 21.04 14.51
C SER A 632 -8.37 21.45 13.93
N SER A 633 -7.32 21.29 14.73
CA SER A 633 -5.93 21.53 14.31
C SER A 633 -5.44 20.54 13.27
N VAL A 634 -6.00 19.32 13.23
CA VAL A 634 -5.59 18.26 12.29
C VAL A 634 -5.81 18.69 10.84
N TYR A 635 -6.98 19.22 10.50
CA TYR A 635 -7.29 19.70 9.15
C TYR A 635 -6.43 20.92 8.81
N LYS A 636 -6.29 21.87 9.74
CA LYS A 636 -5.44 23.06 9.51
C LYS A 636 -3.99 22.69 9.21
N ILE A 637 -3.41 21.74 9.96
CA ILE A 637 -2.04 21.26 9.72
C ILE A 637 -1.94 20.57 8.36
N PHE A 638 -2.91 19.71 8.02
CA PHE A 638 -2.96 19.03 6.74
C PHE A 638 -3.02 20.02 5.57
N PHE A 639 -3.97 20.97 5.55
CA PHE A 639 -4.07 21.94 4.47
C PHE A 639 -2.89 22.92 4.42
N LYS A 640 -2.27 23.26 5.56
CA LYS A 640 -1.02 24.01 5.59
C LYS A 640 0.13 23.28 4.87
N THR A 641 0.10 21.95 4.73
CA THR A 641 1.13 21.24 3.95
C THR A 641 1.13 21.60 2.46
N PHE A 642 -0.03 21.97 1.89
CA PHE A 642 -0.16 22.42 0.49
C PHE A 642 0.38 23.84 0.26
N LEU A 643 0.55 24.63 1.33
CA LEU A 643 1.13 25.97 1.28
C LEU A 643 2.66 25.95 1.43
N ASN A 644 3.30 24.78 1.41
CA ASN A 644 4.75 24.68 1.60
C ASN A 644 5.51 25.13 0.33
N PRO A 645 6.36 26.18 0.41
CA PRO A 645 7.07 26.71 -0.76
C PRO A 645 8.13 25.75 -1.31
N GLU A 646 8.74 24.92 -0.46
CA GLU A 646 9.80 23.97 -0.88
C GLU A 646 9.23 22.84 -1.74
N ALA A 647 8.03 22.35 -1.40
CA ALA A 647 7.34 21.31 -2.15
C ALA A 647 7.13 21.74 -3.62
N ILE A 648 6.52 22.92 -3.80
CA ILE A 648 6.21 23.47 -5.12
C ILE A 648 7.50 23.79 -5.88
N ARG A 649 8.48 24.48 -5.26
CA ARG A 649 9.77 24.80 -5.90
C ARG A 649 10.51 23.55 -6.37
N THR A 650 10.49 22.49 -5.59
CA THR A 650 11.14 21.22 -5.94
C THR A 650 10.46 20.58 -7.15
N ASN A 651 9.13 20.58 -7.21
CA ASN A 651 8.41 20.00 -8.35
C ASN A 651 8.60 20.82 -9.63
N VAL A 652 8.57 22.15 -9.53
CA VAL A 652 8.86 23.05 -10.65
C VAL A 652 10.26 22.79 -11.21
N LYS A 653 11.28 22.64 -10.34
CA LYS A 653 12.64 22.28 -10.78
C LYS A 653 12.70 20.93 -11.51
N LYS A 654 11.90 19.94 -11.11
CA LYS A 654 11.83 18.63 -11.79
C LYS A 654 11.31 18.74 -13.23
N THR A 655 10.35 19.63 -13.48
CA THR A 655 9.81 19.85 -14.84
C THR A 655 10.84 20.43 -15.80
N GLN A 656 11.88 21.09 -15.27
CA GLN A 656 12.84 21.88 -16.05
C GLN A 656 12.16 22.94 -16.93
N LEU A 657 10.92 23.34 -16.61
CA LEU A 657 10.23 24.38 -17.35
C LEU A 657 10.95 25.71 -17.16
N ASP A 658 11.18 26.43 -18.26
CA ASP A 658 11.72 27.77 -18.17
C ASP A 658 10.61 28.77 -17.82
N ILE A 659 10.52 29.09 -16.52
CA ILE A 659 9.49 29.96 -15.95
C ILE A 659 9.60 31.39 -16.47
N GLU A 660 10.77 31.83 -16.97
CA GLU A 660 10.93 33.17 -17.53
C GLU A 660 10.21 33.31 -18.88
N TRP A 661 10.15 32.24 -19.66
CA TRP A 661 9.58 32.21 -21.00
C TRP A 661 8.17 31.62 -21.02
N MET A 662 7.89 30.67 -20.12
CA MET A 662 6.57 30.10 -19.93
C MET A 662 6.24 30.10 -18.43
N PRO A 663 5.75 31.23 -17.90
CA PRO A 663 5.32 31.31 -16.52
C PRO A 663 4.23 30.31 -16.21
N ILE A 664 4.38 29.61 -15.09
CA ILE A 664 3.39 28.64 -14.61
C ILE A 664 2.03 29.32 -14.39
N SER A 665 2.06 30.56 -13.91
CA SER A 665 0.88 31.42 -13.74
C SER A 665 0.07 31.62 -15.03
N GLN A 666 0.74 31.63 -16.20
CA GLN A 666 0.13 31.92 -17.49
C GLN A 666 -0.02 30.67 -18.39
N LEU A 667 0.14 29.48 -17.82
CA LEU A 667 -0.13 28.23 -18.51
C LEU A 667 -1.61 28.19 -18.93
N ARG A 668 -1.81 27.67 -20.16
CA ARG A 668 -3.12 27.53 -20.79
C ARG A 668 -3.36 26.05 -21.12
N PRO A 669 -4.52 25.48 -20.76
CA PRO A 669 -4.83 24.08 -21.06
C PRO A 669 -4.68 23.72 -22.55
N GLU A 670 -5.05 24.64 -23.45
CA GLU A 670 -4.97 24.41 -24.90
C GLU A 670 -3.53 24.26 -25.38
N THR A 671 -2.59 25.00 -24.76
CA THR A 671 -1.15 24.91 -25.05
C THR A 671 -0.59 23.56 -24.62
N LEU A 672 -0.98 23.09 -23.44
CA LEU A 672 -0.55 21.81 -22.90
C LEU A 672 -1.14 20.63 -23.71
N GLN A 673 -2.38 20.76 -24.20
CA GLN A 673 -2.98 19.77 -25.08
C GLN A 673 -2.26 19.70 -26.44
N LYS A 674 -1.93 20.83 -27.06
CA LYS A 674 -1.14 20.86 -28.31
C LYS A 674 0.23 20.19 -28.12
N ALA A 675 0.89 20.43 -26.99
CA ALA A 675 2.16 19.77 -26.67
C ALA A 675 1.99 18.23 -26.57
N ARG A 676 0.89 17.75 -25.98
CA ARG A 676 0.56 16.31 -25.94
C ARG A 676 0.36 15.73 -27.34
N ASP A 677 -0.37 16.43 -28.19
CA ASP A 677 -0.65 15.99 -29.56
C ASP A 677 0.63 15.87 -30.39
N ILE A 678 1.56 16.82 -30.23
CA ILE A 678 2.89 16.79 -30.87
C ILE A 678 3.71 15.60 -30.40
N LEU A 679 3.78 15.34 -29.08
CA LEU A 679 4.49 14.18 -28.55
C LEU A 679 3.88 12.85 -29.04
N ALA A 680 2.55 12.79 -29.14
CA ALA A 680 1.86 11.62 -29.70
C ALA A 680 2.22 11.39 -31.17
N GLN A 681 2.33 12.46 -31.96
CA GLN A 681 2.77 12.36 -33.35
C GLN A 681 4.26 11.98 -33.47
N LEU A 682 5.15 12.59 -32.68
CA LEU A 682 6.56 12.23 -32.60
C LEU A 682 6.76 10.74 -32.30
N LYS A 683 5.97 10.19 -31.37
CA LYS A 683 6.00 8.76 -31.04
C LYS A 683 5.66 7.87 -32.24
N LYS A 684 4.69 8.28 -33.07
CA LYS A 684 4.31 7.55 -34.29
C LYS A 684 5.45 7.62 -35.32
N ASP A 685 5.98 8.81 -35.57
CA ASP A 685 7.05 9.04 -36.54
C ASP A 685 8.33 8.28 -36.15
N ILE A 686 8.70 8.23 -34.87
CA ILE A 686 9.86 7.48 -34.37
C ILE A 686 9.69 5.98 -34.58
N LYS A 687 8.50 5.41 -34.32
CA LYS A 687 8.22 3.99 -34.58
C LYS A 687 8.33 3.66 -36.07
N GLN A 688 7.84 4.53 -36.94
CA GLN A 688 7.97 4.36 -38.38
C GLN A 688 9.44 4.47 -38.84
N LYS A 689 10.20 5.42 -38.29
CA LYS A 689 11.65 5.56 -38.50
C LYS A 689 12.40 4.28 -38.15
N GLU A 690 12.13 3.67 -36.99
CA GLU A 690 12.78 2.43 -36.55
C GLU A 690 12.45 1.25 -37.47
N LYS A 691 11.18 1.11 -37.88
CA LYS A 691 10.74 0.08 -38.82
C LYS A 691 11.42 0.20 -40.19
N LEU A 692 11.49 1.42 -40.74
CA LEU A 692 12.17 1.70 -42.02
C LEU A 692 13.67 1.48 -41.92
N LYS A 693 14.30 1.87 -40.81
CA LYS A 693 15.73 1.62 -40.57
C LYS A 693 16.08 0.13 -40.61
N LEU A 694 15.29 -0.72 -39.96
CA LEU A 694 15.47 -2.17 -39.99
C LEU A 694 15.27 -2.74 -41.40
N THR A 695 14.28 -2.20 -42.13
CA THR A 695 13.98 -2.59 -43.50
C THR A 695 15.16 -2.28 -44.43
N ILE A 696 15.70 -1.05 -44.39
CA ILE A 696 16.87 -0.63 -45.18
C ILE A 696 18.11 -1.45 -44.84
N GLN A 697 18.36 -1.74 -43.55
CA GLN A 697 19.49 -2.59 -43.12
C GLN A 697 19.39 -4.03 -43.64
N GLN A 698 18.18 -4.60 -43.70
CA GLN A 698 17.95 -5.94 -44.24
C GLN A 698 18.21 -5.98 -45.75
N PHE A 699 17.75 -4.98 -46.51
CA PHE A 699 17.97 -4.89 -47.96
C PHE A 699 19.45 -4.77 -48.33
N GLN A 700 20.23 -3.97 -47.60
CA GLN A 700 21.68 -3.82 -47.82
C GLN A 700 22.48 -5.12 -47.57
N CYS A 701 22.00 -6.00 -46.69
CA CYS A 701 22.61 -7.33 -46.47
C CYS A 701 22.26 -8.35 -47.57
N THR A 702 21.12 -8.20 -48.26
CA THR A 702 20.70 -9.08 -49.37
C THR A 702 21.36 -8.73 -50.70
N GLU A 703 21.59 -7.46 -51.01
CA GLU A 703 22.28 -7.06 -52.26
C GLU A 703 23.74 -7.51 -52.33
N GLN A 704 24.40 -7.78 -51.19
CA GLN A 704 25.73 -8.37 -51.20
C GLN A 704 25.77 -9.84 -51.67
N LYS A 705 24.61 -10.50 -51.89
CA LYS A 705 24.53 -11.91 -52.32
C LYS A 705 24.10 -12.14 -53.76
N GLU A 706 23.46 -11.19 -54.45
CA GLU A 706 23.02 -11.37 -55.84
C GLU A 706 23.39 -10.16 -56.71
N LYS A 707 24.39 -10.34 -57.59
CA LYS A 707 24.67 -9.42 -58.70
C LYS A 707 23.59 -9.57 -59.75
N ILE A 708 22.67 -8.61 -59.86
CA ILE A 708 21.74 -8.50 -61.00
C ILE A 708 21.92 -7.11 -61.62
N GLU A 709 21.95 -7.06 -62.96
CA GLU A 709 22.23 -5.88 -63.79
C GLU A 709 21.16 -4.78 -63.70
N PRO A 710 21.50 -3.50 -63.98
CA PRO A 710 20.70 -2.36 -63.57
C PRO A 710 20.04 -1.67 -64.77
N GLU A 711 18.86 -2.12 -65.22
CA GLU A 711 18.05 -1.28 -66.13
C GLU A 711 16.55 -1.31 -65.78
N THR A 712 16.02 -0.11 -65.50
CA THR A 712 14.60 0.23 -65.29
C THR A 712 13.88 -0.34 -64.07
N GLN A 713 14.34 0.04 -62.88
CA GLN A 713 13.47 0.28 -61.72
C GLN A 713 14.00 1.54 -61.02
N LEU A 714 13.15 2.56 -60.79
CA LEU A 714 13.39 3.48 -59.68
C LEU A 714 13.58 2.57 -58.46
N SER A 715 14.83 2.46 -57.99
CA SER A 715 15.17 1.42 -57.05
C SER A 715 14.28 1.60 -55.82
N ILE A 716 13.68 0.53 -55.33
CA ILE A 716 12.85 0.56 -54.10
C ILE A 716 13.63 1.23 -52.96
N ASP A 717 14.96 1.16 -53.02
CA ASP A 717 15.92 1.80 -52.14
C ASP A 717 15.86 3.36 -52.19
N ASP A 718 15.67 3.98 -53.35
CA ASP A 718 15.55 5.45 -53.48
C ASP A 718 14.24 5.99 -52.87
N VAL A 719 13.15 5.25 -53.04
CA VAL A 719 11.83 5.62 -52.47
C VAL A 719 11.88 5.49 -50.94
N GLN A 720 12.41 4.39 -50.41
CA GLN A 720 12.54 4.17 -48.97
C GLN A 720 13.51 5.17 -48.30
N LYS A 721 14.62 5.52 -48.96
CA LYS A 721 15.54 6.59 -48.49
C LYS A 721 14.86 7.96 -48.49
N SER A 722 14.04 8.26 -49.50
CA SER A 722 13.28 9.52 -49.55
C SER A 722 12.24 9.61 -48.42
N GLU A 723 11.54 8.50 -48.13
CA GLU A 723 10.58 8.41 -47.02
C GLU A 723 11.27 8.56 -45.66
N PHE A 724 12.42 7.90 -45.47
CA PHE A 724 13.24 8.03 -44.28
C PHE A 724 13.72 9.48 -44.04
N LYS A 725 14.10 10.18 -45.12
CA LYS A 725 14.44 11.61 -45.07
C LYS A 725 13.26 12.46 -44.61
N CYS A 726 12.08 12.26 -45.19
CA CYS A 726 10.86 12.99 -44.82
C CYS A 726 10.49 12.77 -43.34
N LEU A 727 10.67 11.55 -42.81
CA LEU A 727 10.46 11.24 -41.40
C LEU A 727 11.43 11.97 -40.48
N LEU A 728 12.72 12.01 -40.82
CA LEU A 728 13.71 12.76 -40.04
C LEU A 728 13.40 14.27 -40.04
N ASP A 729 12.99 14.82 -41.18
CA ASP A 729 12.59 16.22 -41.30
C ASP A 729 11.31 16.50 -40.47
N SER A 730 10.34 15.59 -40.49
CA SER A 730 9.12 15.66 -39.65
C SER A 730 9.47 15.66 -38.16
N ILE A 731 10.31 14.72 -37.71
CA ILE A 731 10.76 14.62 -36.31
C ILE A 731 11.47 15.91 -35.88
N CYS A 732 12.34 16.46 -36.72
CA CYS A 732 13.01 17.74 -36.43
C CYS A 732 12.02 18.90 -36.33
N LYS A 733 11.06 18.98 -37.25
CA LYS A 733 10.02 20.02 -37.25
C LYS A 733 9.14 19.94 -35.99
N LEU A 734 8.62 18.76 -35.67
CA LEU A 734 7.78 18.52 -34.50
C LEU A 734 8.54 18.72 -33.18
N THR A 735 9.82 18.33 -33.13
CA THR A 735 10.68 18.62 -31.98
C THR A 735 10.83 20.12 -31.76
N ASN A 736 11.08 20.89 -32.82
CA ASN A 736 11.18 22.34 -32.72
C ASN A 736 9.85 22.97 -32.31
N GLU A 737 8.74 22.48 -32.85
CA GLU A 737 7.40 22.93 -32.48
C GLU A 737 7.09 22.65 -31.01
N TYR A 738 7.44 21.45 -30.52
CA TYR A 738 7.29 21.08 -29.11
C TYR A 738 8.07 22.02 -28.19
N TYR A 739 9.37 22.25 -28.43
CA TYR A 739 10.17 23.15 -27.59
C TYR A 739 9.83 24.63 -27.75
N THR A 740 9.19 25.01 -28.86
CA THR A 740 8.61 26.36 -29.01
C THR A 740 7.42 26.55 -28.07
N ILE A 741 6.65 25.47 -27.83
CA ILE A 741 5.47 25.48 -26.97
C ILE A 741 5.87 25.29 -25.50
N ILE A 742 6.81 24.38 -25.22
CA ILE A 742 7.31 24.03 -23.89
C ILE A 742 8.81 24.35 -23.80
N PRO A 743 9.18 25.58 -23.38
CA PRO A 743 10.57 25.97 -23.25
C PRO A 743 11.20 25.31 -22.01
N LEU A 744 12.38 24.73 -22.17
CA LEU A 744 13.10 24.06 -21.08
C LEU A 744 14.32 24.88 -20.63
N GLN A 745 14.53 24.95 -19.31
CA GLN A 745 15.66 25.60 -18.67
C GLN A 745 16.95 24.80 -18.89
N GLY A 746 18.08 25.51 -19.03
CA GLY A 746 19.41 24.91 -19.20
C GLY A 746 19.89 24.81 -20.64
N TYR A 747 19.00 24.96 -21.63
CA TYR A 747 19.35 24.91 -23.05
C TYR A 747 19.65 26.28 -23.68
N GLY A 748 19.80 27.34 -22.87
CA GLY A 748 20.13 28.68 -23.39
C GLY A 748 21.45 28.74 -24.16
N ASN A 749 22.41 27.89 -23.79
CA ASN A 749 23.76 27.83 -24.36
C ASN A 749 24.09 26.55 -25.13
N GLU A 750 23.19 25.58 -25.16
CA GLU A 750 23.35 24.27 -25.79
C GLU A 750 22.30 24.05 -26.90
N ARG A 751 22.55 23.10 -27.80
CA ARG A 751 21.56 22.72 -28.80
C ARG A 751 20.43 21.93 -28.13
N LEU A 752 19.18 22.34 -28.37
CA LEU A 752 18.00 21.56 -27.94
C LEU A 752 18.13 20.11 -28.44
N PRO A 753 18.06 19.11 -27.55
CA PRO A 753 18.20 17.70 -27.92
C PRO A 753 17.01 17.30 -28.78
N ILE A 754 17.24 16.49 -29.81
CA ILE A 754 16.14 16.03 -30.65
C ILE A 754 15.42 14.89 -29.95
N ILE A 755 14.09 14.91 -30.01
CA ILE A 755 13.26 13.84 -29.51
C ILE A 755 13.21 12.76 -30.59
N ASP A 756 14.23 11.90 -30.64
CA ASP A 756 14.42 10.92 -31.71
C ASP A 756 14.30 9.46 -31.27
N SER A 757 14.00 9.21 -29.98
CA SER A 757 13.84 7.87 -29.41
C SER A 757 12.59 7.79 -28.54
N GLU A 758 12.05 6.58 -28.37
CA GLU A 758 10.87 6.37 -27.52
C GLU A 758 11.14 6.73 -26.04
N GLN A 759 12.38 6.53 -25.57
CA GLN A 759 12.79 6.95 -24.23
C GLN A 759 12.76 8.48 -24.08
N ALA A 760 13.24 9.22 -25.09
CA ALA A 760 13.18 10.67 -25.08
C ALA A 760 11.73 11.19 -25.08
N VAL A 761 10.83 10.60 -25.88
CA VAL A 761 9.41 10.94 -25.85
C VAL A 761 8.82 10.71 -24.46
N LYS A 762 9.05 9.53 -23.86
CA LYS A 762 8.54 9.20 -22.52
C LYS A 762 9.02 10.18 -21.46
N ALA A 763 10.28 10.60 -21.51
CA ALA A 763 10.82 11.59 -20.60
C ALA A 763 10.13 12.96 -20.74
N GLN A 764 9.74 13.36 -21.96
CA GLN A 764 9.00 14.59 -22.18
C GLN A 764 7.52 14.47 -21.81
N GLU A 765 6.88 13.32 -22.09
CA GLU A 765 5.51 13.02 -21.64
C GLU A 765 5.42 13.19 -20.11
N GLN A 766 6.35 12.58 -19.35
CA GLN A 766 6.38 12.69 -17.88
C GLN A 766 6.52 14.14 -17.38
N LYS A 767 7.34 14.97 -18.03
CA LYS A 767 7.49 16.39 -17.66
C LYS A 767 6.22 17.19 -17.94
N LEU A 768 5.62 16.98 -19.11
CA LEU A 768 4.39 17.66 -19.52
C LEU A 768 3.25 17.35 -18.56
N ASP A 769 3.23 16.12 -18.09
CA ASP A 769 2.29 15.60 -17.12
C ASP A 769 2.45 16.26 -15.74
N ASP A 770 3.67 16.37 -15.22
CA ASP A 770 3.95 17.15 -14.00
C ASP A 770 3.57 18.64 -14.17
N ILE A 771 3.74 19.23 -15.37
CA ILE A 771 3.32 20.61 -15.67
C ILE A 771 1.80 20.75 -15.62
N ILE A 772 1.05 19.76 -16.10
CA ILE A 772 -0.43 19.78 -16.11
C ILE A 772 -1.01 19.65 -14.70
N GLU A 773 -0.36 18.88 -13.81
CA GLU A 773 -0.74 18.83 -12.38
C GLU A 773 -0.41 20.15 -11.67
N LEU A 774 0.71 20.78 -12.02
CA LEU A 774 1.14 22.06 -11.47
C LEU A 774 0.26 23.23 -11.92
N GLU A 775 -0.22 23.23 -13.17
CA GLU A 775 -1.08 24.31 -13.71
C GLU A 775 -2.30 24.55 -12.82
N LEU A 776 -3.11 23.50 -12.59
CA LEU A 776 -4.32 23.60 -11.76
C LEU A 776 -3.99 24.03 -10.32
N SER A 777 -2.95 23.42 -9.73
CA SER A 777 -2.52 23.74 -8.37
C SER A 777 -2.10 25.21 -8.24
N TYR A 778 -1.39 25.76 -9.23
CA TYR A 778 -1.01 27.18 -9.27
C TYR A 778 -2.21 28.11 -9.44
N LYS A 779 -3.19 27.76 -10.30
CA LYS A 779 -4.40 28.56 -10.48
C LYS A 779 -5.18 28.68 -9.18
N ILE A 780 -5.36 27.58 -8.45
CA ILE A 780 -6.03 27.57 -7.14
C ILE A 780 -5.28 28.44 -6.13
N LEU A 781 -3.95 28.33 -6.05
CA LEU A 781 -3.14 29.11 -5.10
C LEU A 781 -3.14 30.62 -5.43
N LEU A 782 -3.07 31.00 -6.71
CA LEU A 782 -3.15 32.39 -7.13
C LEU A 782 -4.53 32.98 -6.85
N ALA A 783 -5.59 32.21 -7.08
CA ALA A 783 -6.93 32.65 -6.77
C ALA A 783 -7.15 32.77 -5.25
N ALA A 784 -6.52 31.91 -4.43
CA ALA A 784 -6.50 32.07 -2.97
C ALA A 784 -5.80 33.37 -2.55
N GLN A 785 -4.65 33.68 -3.17
CA GLN A 785 -3.91 34.92 -2.93
C GLN A 785 -4.74 36.17 -3.31
N ALA A 786 -5.47 36.11 -4.42
CA ALA A 786 -6.36 37.20 -4.84
C ALA A 786 -7.48 37.48 -3.83
N ASN A 787 -7.85 36.49 -3.00
CA ASN A 787 -8.98 36.54 -2.08
C ASN A 787 -8.57 36.63 -0.59
N LEU A 788 -7.30 36.96 -0.30
CA LEU A 788 -6.77 37.05 1.08
C LEU A 788 -7.61 37.93 2.02
N ASN A 789 -8.17 39.02 1.50
CA ASN A 789 -8.98 39.96 2.29
C ASN A 789 -10.37 39.42 2.69
N HIS A 790 -10.84 38.36 2.03
CA HIS A 790 -12.22 37.87 2.15
C HIS A 790 -12.31 36.49 2.81
N ILE A 791 -11.32 35.64 2.63
CA ILE A 791 -11.35 34.24 3.08
C ILE A 791 -9.95 33.74 3.43
N SER A 792 -9.86 32.87 4.43
CA SER A 792 -8.59 32.21 4.76
C SER A 792 -8.10 31.37 3.57
N PRO A 793 -6.79 31.37 3.25
CA PRO A 793 -6.20 30.51 2.22
C PRO A 793 -6.54 29.02 2.39
N LEU A 794 -6.63 28.53 3.63
CA LEU A 794 -6.97 27.13 3.91
C LEU A 794 -8.42 26.81 3.57
N ASP A 795 -9.34 27.72 3.90
CA ASP A 795 -10.75 27.57 3.58
C ASP A 795 -10.96 27.65 2.06
N TYR A 796 -10.24 28.55 1.37
CA TYR A 796 -10.26 28.65 -0.09
C TYR A 796 -9.74 27.38 -0.77
N LEU A 797 -8.64 26.81 -0.26
CA LEU A 797 -8.10 25.53 -0.74
C LEU A 797 -9.11 24.40 -0.55
N TYR A 798 -9.68 24.26 0.65
CA TYR A 798 -10.68 23.23 0.94
C TYR A 798 -11.91 23.36 0.01
N LYS A 799 -12.41 24.59 -0.19
CA LYS A 799 -13.48 24.91 -1.16
C LYS A 799 -13.13 24.50 -2.59
N SER A 800 -11.93 24.86 -3.05
CA SER A 800 -11.47 24.59 -4.41
C SER A 800 -11.22 23.11 -4.68
N ILE A 801 -10.79 22.36 -3.67
CA ILE A 801 -10.63 20.91 -3.75
C ILE A 801 -11.99 20.21 -3.84
N ASN A 802 -13.00 20.76 -3.16
CA ASN A 802 -14.37 20.23 -3.17
C ASN A 802 -14.44 18.72 -2.88
N CYS A 803 -13.64 18.25 -1.93
CA CYS A 803 -13.61 16.86 -1.49
C CYS A 803 -13.96 16.83 -0.01
N GLN A 804 -14.81 15.88 0.39
CA GLN A 804 -15.14 15.67 1.78
C GLN A 804 -14.00 14.96 2.50
N PHE A 805 -13.71 15.35 3.75
CA PHE A 805 -12.68 14.75 4.58
C PHE A 805 -13.21 14.39 5.97
N GLU A 806 -12.86 13.20 6.43
CA GLU A 806 -13.05 12.76 7.81
C GLU A 806 -11.72 12.27 8.37
N ALA A 807 -11.18 13.00 9.35
CA ALA A 807 -10.01 12.57 10.10
C ALA A 807 -10.40 11.39 11.00
N MET A 808 -9.90 10.20 10.68
CA MET A 808 -10.27 8.98 11.38
C MET A 808 -9.61 8.90 12.76
N ASN A 809 -10.11 8.00 13.62
CA ASN A 809 -9.46 7.61 14.86
C ASN A 809 -8.61 6.35 14.64
N GLN A 810 -7.43 6.28 15.27
CA GLN A 810 -6.55 5.13 15.16
C GLN A 810 -7.20 3.81 15.61
N TYR A 811 -8.19 3.85 16.51
CA TYR A 811 -8.87 2.66 17.04
C TYR A 811 -10.09 2.24 16.21
N ASP A 812 -10.48 3.02 15.22
CA ASP A 812 -11.57 2.65 14.32
C ASP A 812 -11.22 1.38 13.56
N ILE A 813 -12.25 0.58 13.26
CA ILE A 813 -12.07 -0.69 12.56
C ILE A 813 -11.41 -0.49 11.19
N ASP A 814 -11.91 0.46 10.38
CA ASP A 814 -11.36 0.82 9.07
C ASP A 814 -9.89 1.27 9.18
N SER A 815 -9.56 2.08 10.19
CA SER A 815 -8.18 2.50 10.45
C SER A 815 -7.27 1.31 10.71
N GLN A 816 -7.71 0.36 11.53
CA GLN A 816 -6.93 -0.83 11.85
C GLN A 816 -6.81 -1.80 10.66
N PHE A 817 -7.82 -1.89 9.80
CA PHE A 817 -7.74 -2.59 8.50
C PHE A 817 -6.67 -1.97 7.59
N ILE A 818 -6.66 -0.64 7.45
CA ILE A 818 -5.69 0.08 6.63
C ILE A 818 -4.27 -0.05 7.23
N LEU A 819 -4.13 0.12 8.55
CA LEU A 819 -2.84 -0.03 9.23
C LEU A 819 -2.28 -1.45 9.09
N ARG A 820 -3.13 -2.47 9.17
CA ARG A 820 -2.76 -3.85 8.87
C ARG A 820 -2.31 -3.99 7.43
N TYR A 821 -3.07 -3.46 6.48
CA TYR A 821 -2.76 -3.52 5.05
C TYR A 821 -1.43 -2.84 4.69
N ILE A 822 -1.07 -1.77 5.40
CA ILE A 822 0.26 -1.15 5.30
C ILE A 822 1.32 -2.08 5.91
N TRP A 823 1.06 -2.61 7.10
CA TRP A 823 2.00 -3.45 7.85
C TRP A 823 2.40 -4.74 7.09
N THR A 824 1.51 -5.33 6.29
CA THR A 824 1.78 -6.57 5.53
C THR A 824 2.94 -6.44 4.54
N SER A 825 3.19 -5.23 4.02
CA SER A 825 4.25 -4.98 3.04
C SER A 825 5.27 -3.92 3.47
N ALA A 826 4.95 -3.09 4.47
CA ALA A 826 5.78 -1.98 4.92
C ALA A 826 5.66 -1.73 6.44
N SER A 827 6.04 -2.70 7.26
CA SER A 827 5.92 -2.65 8.73
C SER A 827 6.74 -1.54 9.42
N THR A 828 7.74 -0.98 8.75
CA THR A 828 8.61 0.08 9.29
C THR A 828 8.07 1.50 9.09
N ILE A 829 7.00 1.67 8.29
CA ILE A 829 6.46 2.98 7.97
C ILE A 829 5.71 3.57 9.17
N ASN A 830 6.01 4.82 9.49
CA ASN A 830 5.32 5.54 10.56
C ASN A 830 4.11 6.31 10.01
N VAL A 831 2.91 5.80 10.27
CA VAL A 831 1.66 6.46 9.88
C VAL A 831 1.33 7.60 10.86
N GLU A 832 1.09 8.79 10.32
CA GLU A 832 0.82 10.00 11.11
C GLU A 832 -0.68 10.32 11.20
N GLN A 833 -1.45 10.08 10.13
CA GLN A 833 -2.89 10.34 10.06
C GLN A 833 -3.51 9.56 8.89
N ILE A 834 -4.75 9.11 9.05
CA ILE A 834 -5.58 8.58 7.94
C ILE A 834 -6.81 9.46 7.80
N PHE A 835 -7.10 9.89 6.57
CA PHE A 835 -8.32 10.59 6.21
C PHE A 835 -9.19 9.68 5.36
N LYS A 836 -10.46 9.58 5.70
CA LYS A 836 -11.50 9.07 4.80
C LYS A 836 -11.95 10.22 3.91
N ILE A 837 -11.99 10.00 2.60
CA ILE A 837 -12.24 11.05 1.61
C ILE A 837 -13.34 10.63 0.63
N ALA A 838 -14.16 11.58 0.21
CA ALA A 838 -15.16 11.37 -0.83
C ALA A 838 -15.22 12.58 -1.76
N ARG A 839 -15.07 12.35 -3.06
CA ARG A 839 -15.27 13.39 -4.07
C ARG A 839 -16.70 13.37 -4.58
N PRO A 840 -17.22 14.52 -5.04
CA PRO A 840 -18.50 14.60 -5.71
C PRO A 840 -18.57 13.63 -6.90
N ASN A 841 -19.70 12.94 -7.01
CA ASN A 841 -20.03 12.03 -8.10
C ASN A 841 -19.14 10.78 -8.23
N ASP A 842 -18.12 10.57 -7.38
CA ASP A 842 -17.27 9.36 -7.44
C ASP A 842 -18.12 8.09 -7.33
N ASP A 843 -19.04 8.04 -6.36
CA ASP A 843 -19.93 6.90 -6.16
C ASP A 843 -20.93 6.71 -7.29
N GLU A 844 -21.44 7.82 -7.86
CA GLU A 844 -22.38 7.77 -8.97
C GLU A 844 -21.71 7.27 -10.24
N ARG A 845 -20.49 7.75 -10.54
CA ARG A 845 -19.68 7.28 -11.67
C ARG A 845 -19.36 5.80 -11.54
N LEU A 846 -18.91 5.38 -10.35
CA LEU A 846 -18.56 3.98 -10.09
C LEU A 846 -19.79 3.07 -10.19
N PHE A 847 -20.94 3.51 -9.65
CA PHE A 847 -22.20 2.77 -9.74
C PHE A 847 -22.71 2.64 -11.18
N GLN A 848 -22.60 3.70 -11.99
CA GLN A 848 -23.01 3.69 -13.40
C GLN A 848 -22.24 2.68 -14.25
N GLN A 849 -21.01 2.31 -13.86
CA GLN A 849 -20.24 1.27 -14.55
C GLN A 849 -20.86 -0.11 -14.40
N ASN A 850 -21.60 -0.36 -13.31
CA ASN A 850 -22.24 -1.65 -13.02
C ASN A 850 -21.28 -2.84 -13.20
N LEU A 851 -20.04 -2.67 -12.74
CA LEU A 851 -19.01 -3.71 -12.76
C LEU A 851 -18.95 -4.42 -11.40
N GLU A 852 -18.55 -5.68 -11.43
CA GLU A 852 -18.24 -6.44 -10.23
C GLU A 852 -16.74 -6.33 -9.88
N ASN A 853 -16.27 -7.12 -8.91
CA ASN A 853 -14.85 -7.26 -8.59
C ASN A 853 -14.16 -5.95 -8.14
N HIS A 854 -14.73 -5.32 -7.11
CA HIS A 854 -14.22 -4.07 -6.55
C HIS A 854 -13.09 -4.34 -5.55
N TYR A 855 -11.93 -3.74 -5.73
CA TYR A 855 -10.80 -3.83 -4.80
C TYR A 855 -10.43 -2.47 -4.22
N LEU A 856 -9.94 -2.49 -2.98
CA LEU A 856 -9.28 -1.35 -2.36
C LEU A 856 -7.76 -1.43 -2.62
N LEU A 857 -7.25 -0.58 -3.52
CA LEU A 857 -5.88 -0.67 -4.05
C LEU A 857 -5.10 0.62 -3.86
N TRP A 858 -3.79 0.47 -3.68
CA TRP A 858 -2.87 1.57 -3.42
C TRP A 858 -2.48 2.32 -4.70
N HIS A 859 -2.46 3.65 -4.60
CA HIS A 859 -1.92 4.55 -5.61
C HIS A 859 -0.95 5.54 -4.95
N GLY A 860 0.29 5.54 -5.43
CA GLY A 860 1.34 6.44 -4.94
C GLY A 860 1.45 7.68 -5.79
N THR A 861 1.58 8.84 -5.14
CA THR A 861 1.66 10.13 -5.84
C THR A 861 2.54 11.13 -5.11
N ASN A 862 3.00 12.15 -5.82
CA ASN A 862 3.73 13.29 -5.28
C ASN A 862 2.75 14.25 -4.57
N ILE A 863 3.15 14.84 -3.43
CA ILE A 863 2.34 15.84 -2.72
C ILE A 863 1.85 16.97 -3.62
N CYS A 864 2.65 17.38 -4.61
CA CYS A 864 2.29 18.47 -5.52
C CYS A 864 1.12 18.11 -6.46
N ASN A 865 0.87 16.82 -6.69
CA ASN A 865 -0.21 16.36 -7.54
C ASN A 865 -1.52 16.17 -6.74
N LEU A 866 -1.46 16.17 -5.40
CA LEU A 866 -2.63 15.90 -4.57
C LEU A 866 -3.73 16.95 -4.71
N ILE A 867 -3.41 18.24 -4.80
CA ILE A 867 -4.44 19.29 -4.97
C ILE A 867 -5.26 18.97 -6.21
N SER A 868 -4.57 18.77 -7.33
CA SER A 868 -5.19 18.44 -8.61
C SER A 868 -5.94 17.09 -8.57
N ILE A 869 -5.34 16.02 -8.04
CA ILE A 869 -6.00 14.70 -7.92
C ILE A 869 -7.25 14.75 -7.03
N LEU A 870 -7.22 15.49 -5.92
CA LEU A 870 -8.38 15.62 -5.04
C LEU A 870 -9.49 16.45 -5.71
N THR A 871 -9.14 17.45 -6.52
CA THR A 871 -10.12 18.22 -7.30
C THR A 871 -10.72 17.40 -8.46
N ARG A 872 -9.90 16.88 -9.38
CA ARG A 872 -10.36 16.29 -10.65
C ARG A 872 -10.35 14.77 -10.71
N GLY A 873 -9.69 14.10 -9.77
CA GLY A 873 -9.56 12.65 -9.71
C GLY A 873 -8.28 12.16 -10.36
N LEU A 874 -8.15 10.83 -10.42
CA LEU A 874 -7.09 10.17 -11.17
C LEU A 874 -7.49 10.12 -12.64
N LEU A 875 -6.65 10.68 -13.51
CA LEU A 875 -6.92 10.75 -14.95
C LEU A 875 -6.28 9.56 -15.70
N VAL A 876 -6.91 9.15 -16.81
CA VAL A 876 -6.32 8.19 -17.76
C VAL A 876 -5.26 8.94 -18.57
N GLY A 877 -4.07 9.05 -17.97
CA GLY A 877 -2.97 9.90 -18.41
C GLY A 877 -2.94 11.20 -17.60
N PRO A 878 -1.96 11.31 -16.70
CA PRO A 878 -0.57 11.57 -17.07
C PRO A 878 0.34 10.36 -16.74
N LEU A 879 1.38 10.08 -17.52
CA LEU A 879 2.44 9.09 -17.27
C LEU A 879 3.27 9.43 -16.02
N CYS A 880 2.67 9.39 -14.83
CA CYS A 880 3.35 9.19 -13.55
C CYS A 880 4.06 7.83 -13.44
N ALA A 881 3.97 7.04 -14.51
CA ALA A 881 4.83 5.91 -14.80
C ALA A 881 6.25 6.39 -15.15
N THR A 882 7.18 6.20 -14.22
CA THR A 882 8.58 5.94 -14.58
C THR A 882 8.66 4.84 -15.67
N ALA A 883 9.81 4.61 -16.30
CA ALA A 883 9.95 3.63 -17.39
C ALA A 883 9.32 2.22 -17.14
N THR A 884 9.04 1.87 -15.87
CA THR A 884 8.33 0.68 -15.39
C THR A 884 6.78 0.79 -15.33
N GLY A 885 6.16 1.98 -15.31
CA GLY A 885 4.71 2.12 -15.08
C GLY A 885 3.84 2.17 -16.34
N SER A 886 4.38 1.95 -17.53
CA SER A 886 3.62 1.84 -18.79
C SER A 886 3.80 0.47 -19.46
N LEU A 887 4.29 -0.51 -18.68
CA LEU A 887 4.54 -1.88 -19.14
C LEU A 887 3.30 -2.53 -19.77
N PHE A 888 2.09 -2.12 -19.33
CA PHE A 888 0.82 -2.78 -19.66
C PHE A 888 -0.20 -1.85 -20.33
N GLY A 889 0.24 -0.71 -20.89
CA GLY A 889 -0.61 0.25 -21.59
C GLY A 889 -0.80 1.59 -20.86
N LYS A 890 -1.60 2.49 -21.45
CA LYS A 890 -1.96 3.78 -20.85
C LYS A 890 -3.21 3.61 -19.99
N GLY A 891 -3.07 3.65 -18.67
CA GLY A 891 -4.18 3.50 -17.74
C GLY A 891 -3.80 3.99 -16.34
N ILE A 892 -4.73 3.84 -15.39
CA ILE A 892 -4.51 4.17 -13.99
C ILE A 892 -3.95 2.95 -13.28
N TYR A 893 -2.74 3.10 -12.74
CA TYR A 893 -1.99 2.02 -12.12
C TYR A 893 -2.19 2.00 -10.61
N THR A 894 -2.63 0.86 -10.09
CA THR A 894 -2.80 0.58 -8.65
C THR A 894 -2.14 -0.74 -8.26
N ALA A 895 -1.97 -1.00 -6.96
CA ALA A 895 -1.32 -2.22 -6.47
C ALA A 895 -1.98 -2.73 -5.18
N ASP A 896 -1.88 -4.02 -4.93
CA ASP A 896 -2.34 -4.68 -3.70
C ASP A 896 -1.28 -4.72 -2.58
N ALA A 897 -0.15 -4.04 -2.78
CA ALA A 897 0.92 -3.93 -1.79
C ALA A 897 1.35 -2.46 -1.65
N PHE A 898 1.34 -1.95 -0.42
CA PHE A 898 1.76 -0.58 -0.10
C PHE A 898 3.21 -0.32 -0.53
N ALA A 899 4.10 -1.28 -0.28
CA ALA A 899 5.52 -1.17 -0.63
C ALA A 899 5.80 -0.94 -2.13
N LYS A 900 4.95 -1.48 -3.01
CA LYS A 900 5.10 -1.34 -4.46
C LYS A 900 4.95 0.11 -4.92
N ARG A 901 4.13 0.91 -4.22
CA ARG A 901 3.82 2.30 -4.59
C ARG A 901 4.63 3.34 -3.83
N LEU A 902 5.40 2.93 -2.83
CA LEU A 902 6.27 3.82 -2.03
C LEU A 902 7.25 4.65 -2.88
N GLY A 903 7.82 4.05 -3.93
CA GLY A 903 8.77 4.74 -4.82
C GLY A 903 8.17 5.89 -5.63
N TYR A 904 6.84 5.94 -5.76
CA TYR A 904 6.12 7.02 -6.46
C TYR A 904 5.70 8.15 -5.52
N CYS A 905 5.90 7.97 -4.21
CA CYS A 905 5.59 8.98 -3.22
C CYS A 905 6.79 9.92 -3.06
N SER A 906 6.55 11.23 -3.17
CA SER A 906 7.48 12.26 -2.71
C SER A 906 6.74 13.36 -1.99
N GLY A 907 7.35 13.89 -0.94
CA GLY A 907 6.69 14.72 0.04
C GLY A 907 7.53 15.90 0.50
N VAL A 908 7.19 16.42 1.68
CA VAL A 908 7.89 17.56 2.29
C VAL A 908 8.93 17.05 3.26
N ARG A 909 10.17 17.53 3.14
CA ARG A 909 11.23 17.26 4.12
C ARG A 909 11.01 18.10 5.37
N GLN A 910 10.82 17.46 6.52
CA GLN A 910 10.68 18.11 7.83
C GLN A 910 11.31 17.24 8.91
N ASP A 911 12.01 17.85 9.86
CA ASP A 911 12.52 17.20 11.08
C ASP A 911 13.30 15.89 10.85
N GLY A 912 14.16 15.86 9.83
CA GLY A 912 15.00 14.70 9.51
C GLY A 912 14.30 13.53 8.82
N GLY A 913 13.03 13.69 8.40
CA GLY A 913 12.30 12.70 7.59
C GLY A 913 11.50 13.35 6.46
N GLU A 914 10.86 12.55 5.62
CA GLU A 914 10.00 13.03 4.53
C GLU A 914 8.55 12.64 4.76
N ARG A 915 7.68 13.64 4.94
CA ARG A 915 6.23 13.44 5.09
C ARG A 915 5.61 13.22 3.72
N CYS A 916 5.14 12.01 3.47
CA CYS A 916 4.58 11.53 2.21
C CYS A 916 3.08 11.20 2.35
N PHE A 917 2.44 10.99 1.20
CA PHE A 917 1.02 10.68 1.12
C PHE A 917 0.79 9.53 0.13
N MET A 918 -0.18 8.67 0.43
CA MET A 918 -0.61 7.56 -0.42
C MET A 918 -2.13 7.55 -0.50
N LEU A 919 -2.66 7.36 -1.70
CA LEU A 919 -4.09 7.16 -1.91
C LEU A 919 -4.43 5.68 -1.84
N LEU A 920 -5.60 5.40 -1.28
CA LEU A 920 -6.21 4.09 -1.26
C LEU A 920 -7.59 4.22 -1.91
N CYS A 921 -7.72 3.59 -3.08
CA CYS A 921 -8.83 3.82 -3.99
C CYS A 921 -9.68 2.56 -4.13
N GLU A 922 -10.99 2.72 -4.22
CA GLU A 922 -11.88 1.66 -4.68
C GLU A 922 -11.79 1.59 -6.21
N VAL A 923 -11.49 0.40 -6.74
CA VAL A 923 -11.26 0.15 -8.15
C VAL A 923 -12.17 -0.97 -8.62
N ALA A 924 -13.10 -0.67 -9.53
CA ALA A 924 -14.01 -1.61 -10.16
C ALA A 924 -13.30 -2.32 -11.32
N LEU A 925 -12.72 -3.49 -11.04
CA LEU A 925 -11.90 -4.20 -12.01
C LEU A 925 -12.72 -4.93 -13.08
N GLY A 926 -13.96 -5.34 -12.78
CA GLY A 926 -14.73 -6.21 -13.64
C GLY A 926 -13.98 -7.50 -13.96
N ASN A 927 -14.12 -7.98 -15.19
CA ASN A 927 -13.33 -9.11 -15.69
C ASN A 927 -11.92 -8.63 -16.07
N SER A 928 -10.91 -9.06 -15.31
CA SER A 928 -9.51 -8.68 -15.55
C SER A 928 -8.84 -9.63 -16.55
N GLN A 929 -8.16 -9.07 -17.54
CA GLN A 929 -7.20 -9.83 -18.34
C GLN A 929 -5.96 -10.07 -17.49
N GLU A 930 -5.68 -11.34 -17.16
CA GLU A 930 -4.41 -11.71 -16.54
C GLU A 930 -3.28 -11.67 -17.58
N VAL A 931 -2.19 -10.98 -17.24
CA VAL A 931 -1.08 -10.77 -18.16
C VAL A 931 0.21 -11.35 -17.55
N GLY A 932 0.85 -12.23 -18.31
CA GLY A 932 2.08 -12.92 -17.93
C GLY A 932 3.35 -12.31 -18.51
N ASN A 933 4.52 -12.87 -18.17
CA ASN A 933 5.82 -12.33 -18.57
C ASN A 933 6.19 -12.54 -20.06
N HIS A 934 5.44 -13.40 -20.76
CA HIS A 934 5.70 -13.78 -22.16
C HIS A 934 4.67 -13.21 -23.16
N ASP A 935 3.71 -12.39 -22.73
CA ASP A 935 2.80 -11.75 -23.67
C ASP A 935 3.58 -10.73 -24.50
N VAL A 936 3.91 -11.12 -25.73
CA VAL A 936 4.79 -10.38 -26.66
C VAL A 936 4.11 -9.11 -27.21
N ASP A 937 2.79 -8.96 -27.02
CA ASP A 937 1.98 -7.88 -27.60
C ASP A 937 1.18 -7.07 -26.57
N LEU A 938 1.88 -6.52 -25.57
CA LEU A 938 1.30 -5.66 -24.51
C LEU A 938 0.75 -4.32 -25.02
N ASN A 939 1.05 -3.97 -26.27
CA ASN A 939 0.57 -2.76 -26.94
C ASN A 939 -0.79 -2.93 -27.61
N HIS A 940 -1.34 -4.15 -27.69
CA HIS A 940 -2.69 -4.34 -28.22
C HIS A 940 -3.72 -3.69 -27.29
N PRO A 941 -4.68 -2.89 -27.80
CA PRO A 941 -5.77 -2.35 -27.00
C PRO A 941 -6.57 -3.49 -26.33
N LEU A 942 -6.98 -3.26 -25.08
CA LEU A 942 -7.82 -4.21 -24.35
C LEU A 942 -9.16 -4.35 -25.10
N ASP A 943 -9.62 -5.58 -25.32
CA ASP A 943 -10.99 -5.78 -25.78
C ASP A 943 -11.94 -5.52 -24.60
N VAL A 944 -12.37 -4.27 -24.49
CA VAL A 944 -13.20 -3.76 -23.38
C VAL A 944 -14.55 -4.47 -23.26
N LYS A 945 -15.00 -5.17 -24.30
CA LYS A 945 -16.23 -5.99 -24.23
C LYS A 945 -16.01 -7.27 -23.41
N ILE A 946 -14.79 -7.78 -23.40
CA ILE A 946 -14.43 -9.03 -22.72
C ILE A 946 -13.78 -8.72 -21.36
N HIS A 947 -12.83 -7.80 -21.32
CA HIS A 947 -12.07 -7.46 -20.13
C HIS A 947 -12.10 -5.95 -19.88
N GLN A 948 -12.38 -5.53 -18.65
CA GLN A 948 -12.48 -4.11 -18.27
C GLN A 948 -11.23 -3.60 -17.54
N SER A 949 -10.29 -4.49 -17.22
CA SER A 949 -9.02 -4.16 -16.59
C SER A 949 -7.92 -5.16 -16.96
N ARG A 950 -6.68 -4.86 -16.58
CA ARG A 950 -5.55 -5.79 -16.62
C ARG A 950 -5.03 -6.05 -15.22
N LYS A 951 -4.62 -7.29 -14.97
CA LYS A 951 -3.92 -7.71 -13.75
C LYS A 951 -2.57 -8.33 -14.15
N ALA A 952 -1.49 -7.67 -13.76
CA ALA A 952 -0.14 -8.17 -13.93
C ALA A 952 0.29 -8.94 -12.68
N ASN A 953 0.62 -10.24 -12.83
CA ASN A 953 0.91 -11.12 -11.71
C ASN A 953 2.37 -10.99 -11.23
N GLY A 954 2.54 -10.61 -9.97
CA GLY A 954 3.84 -10.43 -9.31
C GLY A 954 4.39 -11.70 -8.65
N ARG A 955 5.66 -11.65 -8.22
CA ARG A 955 6.31 -12.72 -7.43
C ARG A 955 5.70 -12.87 -6.05
N LYS A 956 5.39 -11.75 -5.40
CA LYS A 956 4.84 -11.68 -4.06
C LYS A 956 3.40 -11.18 -4.14
N ILE A 957 2.49 -11.94 -3.55
CA ILE A 957 1.07 -11.60 -3.49
C ILE A 957 0.60 -11.63 -2.04
N PRO A 958 -0.33 -10.76 -1.62
CA PRO A 958 -1.01 -10.94 -0.35
C PRO A 958 -1.70 -12.30 -0.33
N ASP A 959 -1.59 -13.04 0.78
CA ASP A 959 -2.27 -14.33 0.91
C ASP A 959 -3.80 -14.17 0.72
N PRO A 960 -4.38 -14.79 -0.32
CA PRO A 960 -5.79 -14.61 -0.65
C PRO A 960 -6.74 -15.15 0.43
N ARG A 961 -6.29 -16.06 1.31
CA ARG A 961 -7.06 -16.60 2.47
C ARG A 961 -7.57 -15.52 3.41
N TYR A 962 -6.88 -14.39 3.44
CA TYR A 962 -7.20 -13.26 4.32
C TYR A 962 -7.66 -12.03 3.53
N THR A 963 -8.13 -12.22 2.29
CA THR A 963 -8.85 -11.18 1.56
C THR A 963 -10.26 -11.07 2.12
N VAL A 964 -10.58 -9.88 2.62
CA VAL A 964 -11.89 -9.60 3.20
C VAL A 964 -12.75 -8.80 2.24
N CYS A 965 -14.06 -9.00 2.31
CA CYS A 965 -15.08 -8.18 1.69
C CYS A 965 -15.81 -7.42 2.79
N ARG A 966 -15.93 -6.10 2.65
CA ARG A 966 -16.62 -5.23 3.61
C ARG A 966 -17.90 -4.65 3.01
N GLN A 967 -18.60 -3.85 3.82
CA GLN A 967 -19.73 -3.03 3.38
C GLN A 967 -19.42 -2.39 2.02
N TYR A 968 -20.43 -2.30 1.17
CA TYR A 968 -20.32 -1.82 -0.23
C TYR A 968 -19.66 -2.82 -1.21
N GLY A 969 -19.29 -4.03 -0.78
CA GLY A 969 -18.79 -5.10 -1.66
C GLY A 969 -17.30 -4.99 -2.02
N VAL A 970 -16.56 -4.10 -1.35
CA VAL A 970 -15.14 -3.82 -1.66
C VAL A 970 -14.23 -4.84 -1.00
N GLN A 971 -13.25 -5.34 -1.76
CA GLN A 971 -12.27 -6.33 -1.33
C GLN A 971 -10.99 -5.68 -0.82
N ILE A 972 -10.46 -6.17 0.30
CA ILE A 972 -9.21 -5.69 0.91
C ILE A 972 -8.27 -6.88 1.15
N PRO A 973 -7.11 -6.96 0.47
CA PRO A 973 -6.19 -8.08 0.59
C PRO A 973 -5.24 -7.90 1.79
N LEU A 974 -5.62 -8.45 2.95
CA LEU A 974 -4.91 -8.24 4.24
C LEU A 974 -3.93 -9.35 4.60
N GLY A 975 -3.72 -10.32 3.72
CA GLY A 975 -2.80 -11.43 3.93
C GLY A 975 -1.35 -10.97 3.96
N GLN A 976 -0.50 -11.71 4.68
CA GLN A 976 0.94 -11.52 4.57
C GLN A 976 1.40 -11.85 3.14
N LEU A 977 2.50 -11.23 2.72
CA LEU A 977 3.06 -11.48 1.40
C LEU A 977 3.65 -12.89 1.31
N ILE A 978 3.08 -13.71 0.44
CA ILE A 978 3.57 -15.05 0.09
C ILE A 978 4.17 -15.03 -1.32
N ASN A 979 5.08 -15.96 -1.59
CA ASN A 979 5.57 -16.17 -2.95
C ASN A 979 4.49 -16.89 -3.76
N CYS A 980 4.23 -16.40 -4.98
CA CYS A 980 3.35 -17.07 -5.93
C CYS A 980 3.97 -18.42 -6.33
N THR A 981 3.27 -19.53 -6.08
CA THR A 981 3.73 -20.89 -6.39
C THR A 981 3.17 -21.45 -7.69
N ASP A 982 2.41 -20.67 -8.48
CA ASP A 982 1.76 -21.18 -9.68
C ASP A 982 2.79 -21.49 -10.79
N PRO A 983 2.97 -22.77 -11.17
CA PRO A 983 3.96 -23.18 -12.18
C PRO A 983 3.64 -22.68 -13.60
N LYS A 984 2.44 -22.16 -13.87
CA LYS A 984 2.13 -21.49 -15.16
C LYS A 984 2.80 -20.12 -15.30
N HIS A 985 3.32 -19.56 -14.21
CA HIS A 985 3.85 -18.21 -14.14
C HIS A 985 5.39 -18.25 -14.08
N GLY A 986 6.02 -18.66 -15.19
CA GLY A 986 7.49 -18.59 -15.33
C GLY A 986 8.03 -17.16 -15.16
N TYR A 987 9.27 -17.03 -14.66
CA TYR A 987 10.07 -15.79 -14.49
C TYR A 987 9.29 -14.46 -14.44
N HIS A 988 8.74 -14.11 -13.27
CA HIS A 988 8.08 -12.83 -13.00
C HIS A 988 9.00 -11.60 -13.21
N ARG A 989 8.55 -10.62 -14.00
CA ARG A 989 9.16 -9.28 -14.19
C ARG A 989 8.80 -8.32 -13.07
N CYS A 990 7.62 -8.48 -12.46
CA CYS A 990 7.13 -7.64 -11.37
C CYS A 990 7.27 -8.35 -10.01
N ASP A 991 7.73 -7.62 -8.98
CA ASP A 991 7.83 -8.17 -7.63
C ASP A 991 6.46 -8.28 -6.93
N TYR A 992 5.49 -7.43 -7.31
CA TYR A 992 4.15 -7.34 -6.74
C TYR A 992 3.10 -7.25 -7.85
N ASN A 993 1.84 -7.54 -7.55
CA ASN A 993 0.76 -7.39 -8.52
C ASN A 993 0.54 -5.92 -8.88
N GLU A 994 0.12 -5.68 -10.12
CA GLU A 994 -0.35 -4.38 -10.57
C GLU A 994 -1.71 -4.53 -11.26
N TYR A 995 -2.61 -3.61 -10.95
CA TYR A 995 -3.95 -3.55 -11.52
C TYR A 995 -4.08 -2.26 -12.32
N ILE A 996 -4.57 -2.38 -13.54
CA ILE A 996 -4.66 -1.29 -14.50
C ILE A 996 -6.10 -1.17 -15.00
N VAL A 997 -6.70 -0.01 -14.79
CA VAL A 997 -7.98 0.37 -15.40
C VAL A 997 -7.76 1.44 -16.47
N PHE A 998 -8.62 1.45 -17.48
CA PHE A 998 -8.48 2.29 -18.67
C PHE A 998 -9.56 3.38 -18.74
N ASP A 999 -10.45 3.44 -17.76
CA ASP A 999 -11.52 4.41 -17.61
C ASP A 999 -11.49 5.03 -16.19
N GLU A 1000 -11.59 6.35 -16.11
CA GLU A 1000 -11.57 7.14 -14.87
C GLU A 1000 -12.82 6.89 -14.00
N SER A 1001 -13.91 6.43 -14.62
CA SER A 1001 -15.15 6.09 -13.91
C SER A 1001 -15.06 4.77 -13.13
N GLN A 1002 -14.05 3.94 -13.39
CA GLN A 1002 -13.80 2.69 -12.65
C GLN A 1002 -13.06 2.90 -11.33
N ILE A 1003 -12.72 4.14 -10.96
CA ILE A 1003 -11.96 4.44 -9.74
C ILE A 1003 -12.62 5.54 -8.91
N ALA A 1004 -12.65 5.32 -7.60
CA ALA A 1004 -13.12 6.27 -6.62
C ALA A 1004 -12.11 6.42 -5.48
N LEU A 1005 -11.85 7.65 -5.06
CA LEU A 1005 -10.95 7.90 -3.93
C LEU A 1005 -11.69 7.59 -2.61
N ARG A 1006 -11.05 6.87 -1.68
CA ARG A 1006 -11.67 6.46 -0.41
C ARG A 1006 -10.89 6.86 0.82
N TYR A 1007 -9.57 6.69 0.79
CA TYR A 1007 -8.72 7.06 1.90
C TYR A 1007 -7.42 7.72 1.42
N LEU A 1008 -6.92 8.66 2.22
CA LEU A 1008 -5.63 9.31 2.07
C LEU A 1008 -4.80 9.05 3.33
N VAL A 1009 -3.66 8.39 3.16
CA VAL A 1009 -2.76 8.02 4.25
C VAL A 1009 -1.59 8.99 4.27
N GLN A 1010 -1.40 9.69 5.39
CA GLN A 1010 -0.23 10.50 5.67
C GLN A 1010 0.78 9.69 6.50
N PHE A 1011 2.03 9.62 6.04
CA PHE A 1011 3.07 8.83 6.69
C PHE A 1011 4.45 9.47 6.54
N ARG A 1012 5.40 9.05 7.38
CA ARG A 1012 6.80 9.48 7.34
C ARG A 1012 7.69 8.31 6.92
N ARG A 1013 8.61 8.58 5.99
CA ARG A 1013 9.66 7.65 5.56
C ARG A 1013 11.05 8.11 5.99
#